data_AF-A0A0D9NUM5-F1
#
_entry.id   AF-A0A0D9NUM5-F1
#
_cell.length_a   1.000
_cell.length_b   1.000
_cell.length_c   1.000
_cell.angle_alpha   90.00
_cell.angle_beta   90.00
_cell.angle_gamma   90.00
#
_symmetry.space_group_name_H-M   'P 1'
#
loop_
_entity.id
_entity.type
_entity.pdbx_description
1 polymer ?
#
loop_
_entity_poly.entity_id
_entity_poly.type
_entity_poly.pdbx_seq_one_letter_code
_entity_poly.pdbx_strand_id
1 'polypeptide(L)'
;MDTSCWKVKVQPHPGSSEHDIATEPSWGVGHEHRVGYRNSSNRLPGLTEDGDYHAEIEQAQLARKELEEEITHGTLINFRHLIEHQPDFHLRHPENKSQGWRYVLDTTEDWVKQKQDWPINIRRKQEEQQSVAKNDKEEKERRAQQEHEWRRDSDVEKHNDAYAVKNATSDKEKPLEDMYSAQEIALLRGLEHENDYVSHLKENDGKGNAPKVRNQTQISIDEQDQFSPDNWLPRSSHLIRNTGKHPLNAEPDLSQLVSSGLITPNELHYVRNHGAVPRLLWEFHQVKVEYNNTTKIYSMNDIKDFDVINIPIALACDGNRRKELNMMKRSKGFDWGPGGVSCSYWKGPLLRDVLIDAGVPEVPPDLGVKRYWVNFEGADELSEGNYATSIPFEYAMCAQNDILLAYEMNDVPLPPDHGYPIRVIIPGYVGGRCVKWLRKIWISEEENKSHYHIWDNRVLPAFISEMDGPFAEALFRHPDTACNEQNLNSIIAKPAHGETISLSQARKGSSYRIAGIAYDGGGHEVQRVEVSLDNGKTWLYCIRRFPETPIRHGNKYWTWVHWHVDVDVVQLLRASGITARCFNVFKNTQPRDPNWNIMGMMNNCWYTVKMEIVNREQSAVPYMLFRHPTEPGKGEGGWMKPSTENRISDTRQEARAPEKQFTREEIEKHDNQHDCWIVVDGKVYDATSVLGWHPGGPAAILEHAGKVHQDTTDEFSSIHDDFANQKLQECVLGVVTEKAANFIKKNAEAAAKEIALSSAKDDQVILQKHRWVPVKLINRKEISADSRIYTFELPGNKSVLGIGTCQHIFLGFHLRDRMLIRSYTPTRPLLPALSDTNPPRDRYRDGNGTFDLTVKTYFPDKNQPGGAMSSILDCIPLGEEVEIRGPTGEIVYNGDGNFIIDGKECHFSRVSLVLGGSGVTPGYALVARVIMTPQDKTKISLIDANKTEGDILMRDELDQFQQESRDKLRVTHILSHPSDKWNGLRGHVDEVKIKDNLFPPSDDSVALLCGPPTMIQKAVLPVLKAWGYIEDENVFGF
;
A
#
# COMPACT_ATOMS: atom_id res chain seq x y z
N MET A 1 -37.11 3.71 40.93
CA MET A 1 -38.06 4.47 40.11
C MET A 1 -37.66 5.93 40.20
N ASP A 2 -37.25 6.54 39.10
CA ASP A 2 -37.54 7.95 38.84
C ASP A 2 -37.47 8.17 37.32
N THR A 3 -38.39 8.94 36.75
CA THR A 3 -38.55 9.07 35.28
C THR A 3 -38.99 10.48 34.92
N SER A 4 -38.04 11.41 34.85
CA SER A 4 -38.26 12.80 34.44
C SER A 4 -38.50 12.90 32.93
N CYS A 5 -39.76 12.79 32.50
CA CYS A 5 -40.16 12.98 31.10
C CYS A 5 -40.12 14.46 30.68
N TRP A 6 -39.46 14.76 29.55
CA TRP A 6 -39.43 16.10 28.97
C TRP A 6 -40.81 16.49 28.40
N LYS A 7 -41.29 17.70 28.70
CA LYS A 7 -42.52 18.25 28.13
C LYS A 7 -42.22 19.15 26.93
N VAL A 8 -42.49 18.64 25.72
CA VAL A 8 -42.55 19.46 24.51
C VAL A 8 -43.75 20.42 24.58
N LYS A 9 -43.57 21.65 24.10
CA LYS A 9 -44.61 22.70 24.09
C LYS A 9 -44.76 23.21 22.67
N VAL A 10 -45.89 22.90 22.02
CA VAL A 10 -46.20 23.37 20.67
C VAL A 10 -46.88 24.74 20.74
N GLN A 11 -46.48 25.68 19.89
CA GLN A 11 -47.21 26.92 19.63
C GLN A 11 -47.69 26.92 18.17
N PRO A 12 -48.95 27.30 17.88
CA PRO A 12 -49.42 27.46 16.51
C PRO A 12 -48.85 28.74 15.88
N HIS A 13 -48.50 28.68 14.60
CA HIS A 13 -48.09 29.84 13.80
C HIS A 13 -49.32 30.71 13.49
N PRO A 14 -49.25 32.06 13.55
CA PRO A 14 -50.43 32.94 13.40
C PRO A 14 -50.96 33.09 11.96
N GLY A 15 -50.40 32.37 11.00
CA GLY A 15 -50.64 32.58 9.56
C GLY A 15 -49.83 33.74 8.98
N SER A 16 -49.91 33.92 7.66
CA SER A 16 -49.37 35.10 6.95
C SER A 16 -50.40 36.24 6.95
N SER A 17 -49.96 37.48 6.81
CA SER A 17 -50.87 38.63 6.75
C SER A 17 -51.53 38.78 5.37
N GLU A 18 -52.62 39.55 5.33
CA GLU A 18 -53.33 39.90 4.10
C GLU A 18 -52.43 40.69 3.11
N HIS A 19 -51.42 41.41 3.62
CA HIS A 19 -50.41 42.06 2.78
C HIS A 19 -49.47 41.02 2.13
N ASP A 20 -48.96 40.06 2.91
CA ASP A 20 -48.04 39.03 2.41
C ASP A 20 -48.70 38.24 1.26
N ILE A 21 -49.97 37.86 1.43
CA ILE A 21 -50.81 37.18 0.43
C ILE A 21 -51.03 38.09 -0.80
N ALA A 22 -51.32 39.38 -0.61
CA ALA A 22 -51.50 40.31 -1.72
C ALA A 22 -50.19 40.63 -2.48
N THR A 23 -49.03 40.38 -1.87
CA THR A 23 -47.70 40.50 -2.49
C THR A 23 -47.12 39.16 -2.95
N GLU A 24 -47.87 38.06 -2.88
CA GLU A 24 -47.37 36.74 -3.23
C GLU A 24 -46.94 36.68 -4.72
N PRO A 25 -45.70 36.24 -5.04
CA PRO A 25 -45.26 36.11 -6.42
C PRO A 25 -46.14 35.16 -7.24
N SER A 26 -46.33 35.44 -8.53
CA SER A 26 -47.05 34.51 -9.41
C SER A 26 -46.17 33.32 -9.79
N TRP A 27 -46.16 32.29 -8.93
CA TRP A 27 -45.33 31.08 -9.02
C TRP A 27 -45.52 30.23 -10.30
N GLY A 28 -46.43 30.57 -11.21
CA GLY A 28 -46.88 29.73 -12.32
C GLY A 28 -46.44 30.13 -13.73
N VAL A 29 -45.60 31.16 -13.91
CA VAL A 29 -45.37 31.79 -15.24
C VAL A 29 -43.89 31.87 -15.65
N GLY A 30 -43.01 31.05 -15.06
CA GLY A 30 -41.59 30.97 -15.42
C GLY A 30 -41.01 29.57 -15.21
N HIS A 31 -40.39 28.99 -16.25
CA HIS A 31 -39.91 27.60 -16.24
C HIS A 31 -38.53 27.39 -15.58
N GLU A 32 -37.87 28.44 -15.07
CA GLU A 32 -36.43 28.41 -14.74
C GLU A 32 -36.09 28.68 -13.25
N HIS A 33 -36.99 28.38 -12.32
CA HIS A 33 -36.81 28.69 -10.89
C HIS A 33 -36.92 27.45 -9.97
N ARG A 34 -35.97 26.51 -10.09
CA ARG A 34 -35.68 25.57 -8.99
C ARG A 34 -35.05 26.33 -7.82
N VAL A 35 -35.74 26.47 -6.69
CA VAL A 35 -35.20 27.15 -5.49
C VAL A 35 -34.23 26.21 -4.77
N GLY A 36 -32.93 26.43 -4.93
CA GLY A 36 -31.87 25.62 -4.31
C GLY A 36 -30.68 26.46 -3.86
N TYR A 37 -30.78 27.08 -2.67
CA TYR A 37 -29.64 27.78 -2.06
C TYR A 37 -28.56 26.78 -1.65
N ARG A 38 -27.47 26.70 -2.44
CA ARG A 38 -26.32 25.86 -2.10
C ARG A 38 -25.80 26.21 -0.69
N ASN A 39 -25.60 25.18 0.14
CA ASN A 39 -25.19 25.36 1.53
C ASN A 39 -23.71 25.78 1.66
N SER A 40 -23.21 25.92 2.89
CA SER A 40 -21.81 26.30 3.19
C SER A 40 -20.74 25.29 2.68
N SER A 41 -21.15 24.13 2.17
CA SER A 41 -20.31 23.14 1.48
C SER A 41 -20.59 23.08 -0.03
N ASN A 42 -21.20 24.12 -0.61
CA ASN A 42 -21.59 24.25 -2.02
C ASN A 42 -22.62 23.19 -2.49
N ARG A 43 -23.33 22.50 -1.57
CA ARG A 43 -24.28 21.40 -1.88
C ARG A 43 -25.71 21.90 -2.01
N LEU A 44 -26.45 21.41 -3.01
CA LEU A 44 -27.90 21.63 -3.12
C LEU A 44 -28.64 20.98 -1.93
N PRO A 45 -29.45 21.72 -1.15
CA PRO A 45 -30.31 21.14 -0.13
C PRO A 45 -31.53 20.49 -0.81
N GLY A 46 -31.88 19.27 -0.41
CA GLY A 46 -33.11 18.60 -0.87
C GLY A 46 -32.97 17.71 -2.10
N LEU A 47 -31.80 17.09 -2.32
CA LEU A 47 -31.72 15.88 -3.15
C LEU A 47 -32.56 14.78 -2.46
N THR A 48 -33.74 14.44 -3.01
CA THR A 48 -34.68 13.49 -2.37
C THR A 48 -35.28 12.44 -3.29
N GLU A 49 -34.98 12.48 -4.60
CA GLU A 49 -35.50 11.53 -5.59
C GLU A 49 -34.38 11.08 -6.55
N ASP A 50 -34.44 9.86 -7.07
CA ASP A 50 -33.38 9.25 -7.89
C ASP A 50 -33.07 10.06 -9.17
N GLY A 51 -34.04 10.82 -9.68
CA GLY A 51 -33.85 11.70 -10.84
C GLY A 51 -32.81 12.81 -10.63
N ASP A 52 -32.60 13.28 -9.39
CA ASP A 52 -31.58 14.29 -9.11
C ASP A 52 -30.15 13.68 -9.09
N TYR A 53 -30.01 12.39 -8.74
CA TYR A 53 -28.72 11.67 -8.80
C TYR A 53 -28.21 11.55 -10.24
N HIS A 54 -29.08 11.16 -11.18
CA HIS A 54 -28.74 11.10 -12.60
C HIS A 54 -28.33 12.47 -13.15
N ALA A 55 -29.10 13.53 -12.83
CA ALA A 55 -28.79 14.89 -13.26
C ALA A 55 -27.44 15.43 -12.71
N GLU A 56 -27.04 15.01 -11.50
CA GLU A 56 -25.75 15.39 -10.93
C GLU A 56 -24.56 14.62 -11.55
N ILE A 57 -24.77 13.37 -11.97
CA ILE A 57 -23.77 12.61 -12.75
C ILE A 57 -23.61 13.20 -14.16
N GLU A 58 -24.70 13.54 -14.86
CA GLU A 58 -24.66 14.16 -16.19
C GLU A 58 -23.90 15.50 -16.17
N GLN A 59 -24.15 16.35 -15.16
CA GLN A 59 -23.41 17.60 -14.97
C GLN A 59 -21.91 17.37 -14.76
N ALA A 60 -21.53 16.33 -14.01
CA ALA A 60 -20.13 15.98 -13.79
C ALA A 60 -19.45 15.37 -15.04
N GLN A 61 -20.19 14.63 -15.87
CA GLN A 61 -19.69 14.17 -17.17
C GLN A 61 -19.45 15.35 -18.13
N LEU A 62 -20.37 16.32 -18.15
CA LEU A 62 -20.21 17.54 -18.94
C LEU A 62 -18.99 18.35 -18.50
N ALA A 63 -18.83 18.62 -17.20
CA ALA A 63 -17.68 19.37 -16.67
C ALA A 63 -16.33 18.70 -16.99
N ARG A 64 -16.26 17.36 -16.96
CA ARG A 64 -15.06 16.61 -17.36
C ARG A 64 -14.76 16.76 -18.86
N LYS A 65 -15.79 16.71 -19.72
CA LYS A 65 -15.67 16.91 -21.16
C LYS A 65 -15.27 18.35 -21.51
N GLU A 66 -15.79 19.34 -20.80
CA GLU A 66 -15.39 20.75 -20.93
C GLU A 66 -13.90 20.93 -20.56
N LEU A 67 -13.42 20.29 -19.48
CA LEU A 67 -12.00 20.26 -19.12
C LEU A 67 -11.12 19.58 -20.19
N GLU A 68 -11.55 18.45 -20.76
CA GLU A 68 -10.84 17.77 -21.86
C GLU A 68 -10.76 18.67 -23.12
N GLU A 69 -11.83 19.40 -23.43
CA GLU A 69 -11.84 20.38 -24.51
C GLU A 69 -10.94 21.58 -24.22
N GLU A 70 -10.94 22.15 -23.00
CA GLU A 70 -10.02 23.22 -22.62
C GLU A 70 -8.54 22.81 -22.75
N ILE A 71 -8.19 21.61 -22.28
CA ILE A 71 -6.84 21.04 -22.41
C ILE A 71 -6.47 20.89 -23.89
N THR A 72 -7.39 20.39 -24.72
CA THR A 72 -7.17 20.19 -26.16
C THR A 72 -6.97 21.52 -26.92
N HIS A 73 -7.63 22.59 -26.48
CA HIS A 73 -7.45 23.95 -27.03
C HIS A 73 -6.22 24.68 -26.48
N GLY A 74 -5.45 24.08 -25.56
CA GLY A 74 -4.23 24.66 -25.00
C GLY A 74 -4.46 25.69 -23.89
N THR A 75 -5.63 25.67 -23.24
CA THR A 75 -5.90 26.50 -22.06
C THR A 75 -4.96 26.11 -20.91
N LEU A 76 -4.44 27.09 -20.16
CA LEU A 76 -3.55 26.85 -19.03
C LEU A 76 -4.37 26.45 -17.78
N ILE A 77 -4.27 25.18 -17.40
CA ILE A 77 -5.07 24.54 -16.35
C ILE A 77 -4.29 24.48 -15.03
N ASN A 78 -4.94 24.87 -13.94
CA ASN A 78 -4.39 24.84 -12.57
C ASN A 78 -5.19 23.91 -11.64
N PHE A 79 -4.67 23.65 -10.44
CA PHE A 79 -5.27 22.71 -9.48
C PHE A 79 -6.70 23.07 -9.03
N ARG A 80 -7.07 24.36 -8.99
CA ARG A 80 -8.45 24.77 -8.65
C ARG A 80 -9.42 24.35 -9.76
N HIS A 81 -9.09 24.65 -11.02
CA HIS A 81 -9.93 24.24 -12.16
C HIS A 81 -10.11 22.71 -12.19
N LEU A 82 -9.04 21.95 -11.94
CA LEU A 82 -9.10 20.49 -11.90
C LEU A 82 -10.05 19.97 -10.81
N ILE A 83 -10.00 20.52 -9.59
CA ILE A 83 -10.91 20.12 -8.49
C ILE A 83 -12.36 20.52 -8.79
N GLU A 84 -12.57 21.66 -9.45
CA GLU A 84 -13.91 22.14 -9.84
C GLU A 84 -14.56 21.27 -10.93
N HIS A 85 -13.77 20.67 -11.84
CA HIS A 85 -14.27 19.84 -12.95
C HIS A 85 -14.07 18.32 -12.74
N GLN A 86 -13.34 17.89 -11.71
CA GLN A 86 -13.18 16.49 -11.31
C GLN A 86 -13.79 16.23 -9.90
N PRO A 87 -15.13 16.26 -9.76
CA PRO A 87 -15.77 15.88 -8.51
C PRO A 87 -15.50 14.40 -8.17
N ASP A 88 -15.33 14.12 -6.88
CA ASP A 88 -15.40 12.78 -6.31
C ASP A 88 -16.69 12.66 -5.49
N PHE A 89 -17.42 11.57 -5.69
CA PHE A 89 -18.77 11.42 -5.18
C PHE A 89 -18.87 10.79 -3.78
N HIS A 90 -17.77 10.35 -3.17
CA HIS A 90 -17.83 9.56 -1.93
C HIS A 90 -18.44 10.30 -0.72
N LEU A 91 -18.37 11.65 -0.65
CA LEU A 91 -19.03 12.44 0.40
C LEU A 91 -20.55 12.58 0.21
N ARG A 92 -21.10 12.10 -0.92
CA ARG A 92 -22.54 12.06 -1.22
C ARG A 92 -23.07 10.63 -1.35
N HIS A 93 -22.29 9.73 -1.94
CA HIS A 93 -22.63 8.33 -2.21
C HIS A 93 -21.60 7.36 -1.59
N PRO A 94 -21.39 7.39 -0.26
CA PRO A 94 -20.45 6.49 0.41
C PRO A 94 -20.83 5.01 0.27
N GLU A 95 -22.11 4.70 0.07
CA GLU A 95 -22.62 3.34 -0.20
C GLU A 95 -22.12 2.76 -1.53
N ASN A 96 -21.77 3.61 -2.49
CA ASN A 96 -21.24 3.23 -3.80
C ASN A 96 -19.69 3.24 -3.82
N LYS A 97 -19.02 3.10 -2.66
CA LYS A 97 -17.55 3.25 -2.54
C LYS A 97 -16.93 2.15 -1.69
N SER A 98 -15.71 1.74 -2.05
CA SER A 98 -14.90 0.87 -1.20
C SER A 98 -14.61 1.53 0.14
N GLN A 99 -14.53 0.72 1.19
CA GLN A 99 -13.91 1.13 2.44
C GLN A 99 -12.46 1.60 2.21
N GLY A 100 -12.05 2.66 2.91
CA GLY A 100 -10.73 3.27 2.73
C GLY A 100 -10.59 4.10 1.44
N TRP A 101 -11.69 4.55 0.82
CA TRP A 101 -11.65 5.42 -0.35
C TRP A 101 -10.78 6.67 -0.15
N ARG A 102 -10.24 7.19 -1.25
CA ARG A 102 -9.43 8.41 -1.29
C ARG A 102 -9.80 9.28 -2.47
N TYR A 103 -9.91 10.59 -2.22
CA TYR A 103 -9.95 11.56 -3.30
C TYR A 103 -8.55 11.68 -3.92
N VAL A 104 -8.46 11.36 -5.20
CA VAL A 104 -7.27 11.52 -6.04
C VAL A 104 -7.63 12.49 -7.16
N LEU A 105 -6.73 13.41 -7.49
CA LEU A 105 -6.86 14.26 -8.66
C LEU A 105 -6.21 13.59 -9.87
N ASP A 106 -6.93 13.44 -10.98
CA ASP A 106 -6.40 12.81 -12.19
C ASP A 106 -5.54 13.83 -12.97
N THR A 107 -4.32 14.00 -12.46
CA THR A 107 -3.27 14.88 -12.97
C THR A 107 -1.92 14.51 -12.34
N THR A 108 -0.84 15.21 -12.70
CA THR A 108 0.45 15.15 -11.99
C THR A 108 0.95 16.57 -11.67
N GLU A 109 1.73 16.75 -10.59
CA GLU A 109 2.26 18.09 -10.26
C GLU A 109 3.16 18.63 -11.40
N ASP A 110 3.92 17.73 -12.04
CA ASP A 110 4.81 18.06 -13.14
C ASP A 110 4.06 18.52 -14.40
N TRP A 111 2.93 17.89 -14.75
CA TRP A 111 2.11 18.34 -15.88
C TRP A 111 1.56 19.74 -15.65
N VAL A 112 0.92 19.97 -14.49
CA VAL A 112 0.35 21.29 -14.15
C VAL A 112 1.42 22.38 -14.12
N LYS A 113 2.59 22.09 -13.54
CA LYS A 113 3.57 23.14 -13.21
C LYS A 113 4.76 23.27 -14.14
N GLN A 114 5.14 22.24 -14.90
CA GLN A 114 6.38 22.23 -15.69
C GLN A 114 6.13 21.98 -17.18
N LYS A 115 5.22 21.06 -17.53
CA LYS A 115 4.97 20.69 -18.93
C LYS A 115 4.19 21.77 -19.68
N GLN A 116 3.11 22.29 -19.09
CA GLN A 116 2.34 23.40 -19.64
C GLN A 116 3.21 24.65 -19.86
N ASP A 117 2.97 25.38 -20.95
CA ASP A 117 3.73 26.56 -21.37
C ASP A 117 3.31 27.85 -20.63
N TRP A 118 3.31 27.78 -19.30
CA TRP A 118 3.24 28.95 -18.44
C TRP A 118 4.37 29.95 -18.77
N PRO A 119 4.13 31.27 -18.75
CA PRO A 119 5.15 32.28 -19.02
C PRO A 119 6.40 32.21 -18.11
N ILE A 120 6.35 31.54 -16.96
CA ILE A 120 7.53 31.23 -16.13
C ILE A 120 8.35 30.04 -16.68
N ASN A 121 7.70 29.01 -17.22
CA ASN A 121 8.36 27.81 -17.76
C ASN A 121 9.08 28.10 -19.07
N ILE A 122 8.46 28.90 -19.95
CA ILE A 122 9.08 29.34 -21.22
C ILE A 122 10.42 30.04 -20.95
N ARG A 123 10.50 30.88 -19.91
CA ARG A 123 11.75 31.55 -19.51
C ARG A 123 12.80 30.56 -19.00
N ARG A 124 12.43 29.65 -18.10
CA ARG A 124 13.39 28.66 -17.56
C ARG A 124 13.98 27.75 -18.65
N LYS A 125 13.14 27.27 -19.58
CA LYS A 125 13.56 26.47 -20.76
C LYS A 125 14.64 27.21 -21.61
N GLN A 126 14.59 28.55 -21.67
CA GLN A 126 15.56 29.38 -22.41
C GLN A 126 16.87 29.62 -21.65
N GLU A 127 16.86 29.52 -20.32
CA GLU A 127 18.04 29.66 -19.46
C GLU A 127 18.83 28.34 -19.39
N GLU A 128 18.13 27.21 -19.23
CA GLU A 128 18.70 25.85 -19.17
C GLU A 128 19.49 25.49 -20.45
N GLN A 129 19.00 25.86 -21.64
CA GLN A 129 19.67 25.59 -22.92
C GLN A 129 21.04 26.28 -23.06
N GLN A 130 21.35 27.30 -22.25
CA GLN A 130 22.61 28.03 -22.31
C GLN A 130 23.71 27.44 -21.42
N SER A 131 23.36 26.55 -20.48
CA SER A 131 24.34 25.93 -19.56
C SER A 131 24.95 24.65 -20.12
N VAL A 132 24.14 23.77 -20.71
CA VAL A 132 24.55 22.43 -21.20
C VAL A 132 25.70 22.51 -22.21
N ALA A 133 25.64 23.46 -23.14
CA ALA A 133 26.63 23.69 -24.19
C ALA A 133 28.05 24.06 -23.69
N LYS A 134 28.27 24.13 -22.37
CA LYS A 134 29.54 24.48 -21.74
C LYS A 134 30.31 23.29 -21.18
N ASN A 135 29.64 22.19 -20.82
CA ASN A 135 30.25 21.09 -20.07
C ASN A 135 30.87 19.99 -20.96
N ASP A 136 30.31 19.75 -22.17
CA ASP A 136 30.78 18.78 -23.19
C ASP A 136 32.26 18.92 -23.63
N LYS A 137 32.96 19.94 -23.14
CA LYS A 137 34.28 20.37 -23.59
C LYS A 137 35.44 19.90 -22.71
N GLU A 138 35.19 19.58 -21.43
CA GLU A 138 36.25 19.27 -20.46
C GLU A 138 36.50 17.76 -20.27
N GLU A 139 35.56 16.90 -20.65
CA GLU A 139 35.67 15.45 -20.44
C GLU A 139 36.56 14.72 -21.47
N LYS A 140 36.99 15.40 -22.54
CA LYS A 140 37.72 14.79 -23.67
C LYS A 140 39.22 14.59 -23.48
N GLU A 141 39.82 15.08 -22.39
CA GLU A 141 41.28 15.04 -22.19
C GLU A 141 41.75 14.00 -21.15
N ARG A 142 40.86 13.23 -20.51
CA ARG A 142 41.18 12.36 -19.35
C ARG A 142 40.85 10.87 -19.55
N ARG A 143 41.46 10.21 -20.55
CA ARG A 143 41.61 8.74 -20.59
C ARG A 143 42.71 8.27 -21.57
N ALA A 144 43.94 8.16 -21.07
CA ALA A 144 45.05 7.46 -21.71
C ALA A 144 46.00 6.93 -20.61
N GLN A 145 46.60 5.74 -20.82
CA GLN A 145 47.47 5.00 -19.87
C GLN A 145 46.71 4.42 -18.64
N GLN A 146 46.95 3.19 -18.15
CA GLN A 146 47.57 1.97 -18.74
C GLN A 146 47.22 0.74 -17.84
N GLU A 147 47.29 -0.50 -18.37
CA GLU A 147 46.97 -1.76 -17.65
C GLU A 147 48.17 -2.73 -17.60
N HIS A 148 48.22 -3.65 -16.61
CA HIS A 148 48.43 -5.14 -16.73
C HIS A 148 49.01 -5.87 -15.48
N GLU A 149 48.34 -6.96 -15.06
CA GLU A 149 48.87 -8.30 -14.62
C GLU A 149 49.85 -8.46 -13.41
N TRP A 150 50.00 -9.62 -12.71
CA TRP A 150 49.39 -10.96 -12.82
C TRP A 150 49.38 -11.79 -11.48
N ARG A 151 48.74 -12.97 -11.57
CA ARG A 151 48.76 -14.25 -10.79
C ARG A 151 50.08 -14.65 -10.06
N ARG A 152 50.20 -15.64 -9.14
CA ARG A 152 49.41 -16.84 -8.69
C ARG A 152 49.88 -17.25 -7.23
N ASP A 153 49.70 -18.41 -6.56
CA ASP A 153 49.23 -19.78 -6.89
C ASP A 153 48.47 -20.58 -5.77
N SER A 154 49.11 -21.52 -5.05
CA SER A 154 48.52 -22.64 -4.25
C SER A 154 49.33 -22.97 -2.95
N ASP A 155 49.31 -24.08 -2.17
CA ASP A 155 48.81 -25.50 -2.16
C ASP A 155 49.01 -26.08 -0.69
N VAL A 156 48.59 -27.25 -0.14
CA VAL A 156 47.63 -28.36 -0.44
C VAL A 156 47.46 -29.34 0.80
N GLU A 157 46.30 -30.01 1.01
CA GLU A 157 46.08 -31.34 1.73
C GLU A 157 46.34 -31.52 3.28
N LYS A 158 45.84 -32.52 4.09
CA LYS A 158 44.82 -33.62 4.04
C LYS A 158 44.55 -34.32 5.42
N HIS A 159 43.52 -35.21 5.48
CA HIS A 159 43.38 -36.49 6.26
C HIS A 159 43.14 -36.51 7.81
N ASN A 160 42.53 -37.54 8.46
CA ASN A 160 41.47 -38.55 8.11
C ASN A 160 40.97 -39.38 9.36
N ASP A 161 39.77 -40.00 9.26
CA ASP A 161 39.25 -41.26 9.89
C ASP A 161 39.17 -41.51 11.44
N ALA A 162 38.45 -42.52 12.00
CA ALA A 162 37.10 -43.12 11.79
C ALA A 162 36.77 -44.25 12.83
N TYR A 163 35.47 -44.70 12.92
CA TYR A 163 34.97 -46.02 13.45
C TYR A 163 35.06 -46.36 14.98
N ALA A 164 34.31 -47.30 15.62
CA ALA A 164 33.03 -48.01 15.31
C ALA A 164 32.41 -48.89 16.48
N VAL A 165 31.06 -48.90 16.62
CA VAL A 165 30.11 -50.07 16.75
C VAL A 165 30.15 -51.08 17.95
N LYS A 166 28.99 -51.38 18.63
CA LYS A 166 28.14 -52.65 18.58
C LYS A 166 27.11 -52.90 19.73
N ASN A 167 25.85 -53.28 19.37
CA ASN A 167 24.88 -54.28 19.94
C ASN A 167 24.48 -54.36 21.47
N ALA A 168 23.31 -54.91 21.91
CA ALA A 168 21.98 -55.22 21.32
C ALA A 168 20.94 -55.77 22.36
N THR A 169 19.62 -55.80 22.03
CA THR A 169 18.49 -56.67 22.54
C THR A 169 18.02 -56.56 24.02
N SER A 170 16.76 -56.85 24.43
CA SER A 170 15.46 -57.24 23.76
C SER A 170 14.21 -57.01 24.66
N ASP A 171 13.00 -57.24 24.14
CA ASP A 171 11.66 -56.74 24.55
C ASP A 171 10.85 -57.55 25.60
N LYS A 172 9.72 -56.98 26.09
CA LYS A 172 8.36 -57.59 26.15
C LYS A 172 7.24 -56.64 26.62
N GLU A 173 5.97 -57.01 26.38
CA GLU A 173 4.78 -56.11 26.32
C GLU A 173 3.44 -56.84 26.70
N LYS A 174 2.28 -56.14 26.64
CA LYS A 174 0.86 -56.52 27.02
C LYS A 174 0.46 -56.20 28.48
N PRO A 175 -0.83 -56.30 28.91
CA PRO A 175 -2.13 -56.00 28.25
C PRO A 175 -3.05 -55.07 29.13
N LEU A 176 -4.21 -54.54 28.72
CA LEU A 176 -4.89 -54.52 27.40
C LEU A 176 -5.60 -53.16 27.12
N GLU A 177 -5.03 -52.04 27.59
CA GLU A 177 -5.29 -50.71 26.98
C GLU A 177 -4.57 -50.61 25.60
N ASP A 178 -3.78 -51.64 25.32
CA ASP A 178 -2.99 -52.07 24.18
C ASP A 178 -3.83 -52.49 22.93
N MET A 179 -4.86 -51.72 22.57
CA MET A 179 -5.53 -51.88 21.25
C MET A 179 -5.67 -50.56 20.49
N TYR A 180 -6.03 -49.47 21.17
CA TYR A 180 -6.09 -48.13 20.61
C TYR A 180 -5.64 -47.13 21.67
N SER A 181 -4.70 -46.26 21.31
CA SER A 181 -4.23 -45.17 22.16
C SER A 181 -5.34 -44.16 22.46
N ALA A 182 -5.13 -43.33 23.49
CA ALA A 182 -6.01 -42.20 23.79
C ALA A 182 -6.18 -41.22 22.61
N GLN A 183 -5.24 -41.17 21.67
CA GLN A 183 -5.32 -40.36 20.45
C GLN A 183 -6.13 -41.03 19.34
N GLU A 184 -6.06 -42.35 19.21
CA GLU A 184 -6.98 -43.09 18.32
C GLU A 184 -8.43 -43.02 18.83
N ILE A 185 -8.64 -43.00 20.14
CA ILE A 185 -9.96 -42.75 20.75
C ILE A 185 -10.43 -41.30 20.53
N ALA A 186 -9.53 -40.32 20.57
CA ALA A 186 -9.86 -38.92 20.26
C ALA A 186 -10.17 -38.73 18.76
N LEU A 187 -9.40 -39.38 17.88
CA LEU A 187 -9.64 -39.40 16.43
C LEU A 187 -10.96 -40.10 16.10
N LEU A 188 -11.29 -41.24 16.74
CA LEU A 188 -12.56 -41.92 16.57
C LEU A 188 -13.74 -41.01 16.89
N ARG A 189 -13.71 -40.30 18.03
CA ARG A 189 -14.75 -39.31 18.39
C ARG A 189 -14.81 -38.13 17.43
N GLY A 190 -13.66 -37.71 16.89
CA GLY A 190 -13.58 -36.72 15.83
C GLY A 190 -14.25 -37.19 14.54
N LEU A 191 -14.03 -38.44 14.15
CA LEU A 191 -14.63 -39.08 12.96
C LEU A 191 -16.13 -39.33 13.13
N GLU A 192 -16.58 -39.74 14.32
CA GLU A 192 -18.00 -39.84 14.68
C GLU A 192 -18.68 -38.45 14.54
N HIS A 193 -18.08 -37.41 15.13
CA HIS A 193 -18.59 -36.04 15.02
C HIS A 193 -18.51 -35.48 13.58
N GLU A 194 -17.48 -35.82 12.81
CA GLU A 194 -17.38 -35.44 11.39
C GLU A 194 -18.47 -36.11 10.57
N ASN A 195 -18.66 -37.42 10.70
CA ASN A 195 -19.74 -38.15 10.03
C ASN A 195 -21.12 -37.58 10.38
N ASP A 196 -21.35 -37.26 11.66
CA ASP A 196 -22.59 -36.66 12.13
C ASP A 196 -22.83 -35.27 11.52
N TYR A 197 -21.84 -34.36 11.48
CA TYR A 197 -22.09 -33.06 10.83
C TYR A 197 -22.11 -33.15 9.29
N VAL A 198 -21.29 -34.01 8.67
CA VAL A 198 -21.22 -34.19 7.20
C VAL A 198 -22.55 -34.71 6.65
N SER A 199 -23.20 -35.63 7.36
CA SER A 199 -24.55 -36.12 7.01
C SER A 199 -25.68 -35.08 7.18
N HIS A 200 -25.38 -33.92 7.78
CA HIS A 200 -26.32 -32.80 7.97
C HIS A 200 -25.88 -31.50 7.26
N LEU A 201 -24.91 -31.56 6.33
CA LEU A 201 -24.56 -30.41 5.50
C LEU A 201 -25.75 -29.94 4.66
N LYS A 202 -25.84 -28.62 4.48
CA LYS A 202 -26.97 -27.96 3.80
C LYS A 202 -26.56 -27.40 2.45
N GLU A 203 -27.52 -27.40 1.54
CA GLU A 203 -27.43 -26.60 0.33
C GLU A 203 -27.48 -25.10 0.64
N ASN A 204 -26.76 -24.34 -0.17
CA ASN A 204 -26.72 -22.90 -0.16
C ASN A 204 -27.66 -22.38 -1.26
N ASP A 205 -28.68 -21.62 -0.89
CA ASP A 205 -29.65 -21.04 -1.83
C ASP A 205 -29.06 -19.90 -2.68
N GLY A 206 -27.92 -19.34 -2.27
CA GLY A 206 -27.31 -18.16 -2.87
C GLY A 206 -27.81 -16.85 -2.29
N LYS A 207 -28.49 -16.86 -1.14
CA LYS A 207 -28.95 -15.68 -0.41
C LYS A 207 -28.33 -15.58 1.00
N GLY A 208 -27.17 -16.22 1.18
CA GLY A 208 -26.35 -16.14 2.40
C GLY A 208 -25.68 -14.77 2.60
N ASN A 209 -25.04 -14.59 3.75
CA ASN A 209 -24.26 -13.40 4.12
C ASN A 209 -22.96 -13.83 4.83
N ALA A 210 -21.95 -12.97 4.83
CA ALA A 210 -20.66 -13.23 5.44
C ALA A 210 -20.77 -13.25 6.99
N PRO A 211 -20.19 -14.26 7.68
CA PRO A 211 -20.34 -14.43 9.14
C PRO A 211 -19.56 -13.42 9.98
N LYS A 212 -18.81 -12.48 9.36
CA LYS A 212 -18.04 -11.42 10.03
C LYS A 212 -17.96 -10.15 9.15
N VAL A 213 -18.90 -9.23 9.32
CA VAL A 213 -18.85 -7.89 8.67
C VAL A 213 -18.08 -6.90 9.56
N ARG A 214 -16.85 -7.25 9.96
CA ARG A 214 -15.95 -6.38 10.74
C ARG A 214 -14.49 -6.65 10.39
N ASN A 215 -13.87 -5.67 9.74
CA ASN A 215 -12.43 -5.58 9.55
C ASN A 215 -11.75 -5.70 10.91
N GLN A 216 -10.75 -6.58 11.01
CA GLN A 216 -9.98 -6.75 12.24
C GLN A 216 -8.65 -5.99 12.21
N THR A 217 -8.35 -5.36 11.07
CA THR A 217 -7.02 -4.84 10.75
C THR A 217 -7.10 -3.36 10.37
N GLN A 218 -6.25 -2.54 10.97
CA GLN A 218 -6.11 -1.13 10.58
C GLN A 218 -5.43 -1.08 9.21
N ILE A 219 -6.09 -0.45 8.23
CA ILE A 219 -5.56 -0.19 6.89
C ILE A 219 -5.01 1.25 6.79
N SER A 220 -4.06 1.47 5.88
CA SER A 220 -3.36 2.76 5.68
C SER A 220 -2.53 2.76 4.40
N ILE A 221 -2.16 3.93 3.87
CA ILE A 221 -1.13 3.99 2.84
C ILE A 221 0.24 3.61 3.44
N ASP A 222 0.92 2.69 2.78
CA ASP A 222 2.29 2.27 3.07
C ASP A 222 3.28 3.35 2.58
N GLU A 223 4.38 3.59 3.28
CA GLU A 223 5.43 4.50 2.80
C GLU A 223 5.99 4.04 1.43
N GLN A 224 5.95 2.74 1.15
CA GLN A 224 6.31 2.13 -0.14
C GLN A 224 5.38 2.52 -1.30
N ASP A 225 4.10 2.75 -1.05
CA ASP A 225 3.13 3.03 -2.13
C ASP A 225 3.09 4.53 -2.49
N GLN A 226 3.62 5.42 -1.65
CA GLN A 226 3.45 6.87 -1.74
C GLN A 226 3.97 7.51 -3.04
N PHE A 227 4.92 6.88 -3.74
CA PHE A 227 5.46 7.36 -5.02
C PHE A 227 4.99 6.55 -6.25
N SER A 228 4.00 5.67 -6.06
CA SER A 228 3.41 4.84 -7.11
C SER A 228 2.02 5.36 -7.54
N PRO A 229 1.47 4.89 -8.69
CA PRO A 229 0.08 5.11 -9.05
C PRO A 229 -0.93 4.54 -8.03
N ASP A 230 -0.52 3.58 -7.20
CA ASP A 230 -1.33 2.97 -6.13
C ASP A 230 -1.31 3.79 -4.83
N ASN A 231 -0.72 5.00 -4.79
CA ASN A 231 -0.54 5.84 -3.59
C ASN A 231 -1.82 6.21 -2.81
N TRP A 232 -2.99 5.85 -3.33
CA TRP A 232 -4.32 6.11 -2.80
C TRP A 232 -4.98 4.88 -2.17
N LEU A 233 -4.30 3.73 -2.14
CA LEU A 233 -4.84 2.45 -1.68
C LEU A 233 -4.37 2.09 -0.26
N PRO A 234 -5.24 2.19 0.76
CA PRO A 234 -4.89 1.76 2.10
C PRO A 234 -4.90 0.24 2.20
N ARG A 235 -3.74 -0.32 2.56
CA ARG A 235 -3.50 -1.77 2.61
C ARG A 235 -3.20 -2.23 4.03
N SER A 236 -3.20 -3.55 4.24
CA SER A 236 -2.88 -4.17 5.53
C SER A 236 -1.38 -4.36 5.70
N SER A 237 -0.85 -3.96 6.86
CA SER A 237 0.54 -4.24 7.27
C SER A 237 0.84 -5.71 7.55
N HIS A 238 -0.14 -6.60 7.37
CA HIS A 238 -0.02 -8.05 7.56
C HIS A 238 0.00 -8.84 6.24
N LEU A 239 -0.11 -8.15 5.09
CA LEU A 239 0.15 -8.74 3.78
C LEU A 239 1.66 -8.72 3.50
N ILE A 240 2.22 -9.90 3.24
CA ILE A 240 3.62 -10.10 2.87
C ILE A 240 3.77 -9.77 1.39
N ARG A 241 4.45 -8.67 1.06
CA ARG A 241 4.77 -8.31 -0.33
C ARG A 241 5.74 -9.34 -0.92
N ASN A 242 5.36 -9.94 -2.04
CA ASN A 242 6.15 -10.91 -2.81
C ASN A 242 6.81 -10.29 -4.05
N THR A 243 6.24 -9.20 -4.57
CA THR A 243 6.95 -8.22 -5.41
C THR A 243 7.51 -7.09 -4.54
N GLY A 244 8.20 -6.11 -5.15
CA GLY A 244 8.67 -4.90 -4.47
C GLY A 244 7.54 -3.91 -4.19
N LYS A 245 7.80 -2.60 -4.38
CA LYS A 245 6.77 -1.56 -4.25
C LYS A 245 5.58 -1.79 -5.18
N HIS A 246 5.85 -1.95 -6.48
CA HIS A 246 4.83 -1.93 -7.53
C HIS A 246 5.19 -2.86 -8.71
N PRO A 247 4.23 -3.55 -9.35
CA PRO A 247 2.82 -3.69 -8.96
C PRO A 247 2.66 -4.60 -7.75
N LEU A 248 1.65 -4.36 -6.91
CA LEU A 248 1.46 -5.16 -5.69
C LEU A 248 1.07 -6.60 -6.01
N ASN A 249 1.87 -7.54 -5.50
CA ASN A 249 1.52 -8.95 -5.37
C ASN A 249 1.90 -9.40 -3.96
N ALA A 250 0.93 -9.90 -3.19
CA ALA A 250 1.12 -10.15 -1.76
C ALA A 250 0.23 -11.29 -1.22
N GLU A 251 0.73 -12.01 -0.21
CA GLU A 251 0.01 -13.07 0.50
C GLU A 251 -0.13 -12.77 2.01
N PRO A 252 -1.22 -13.19 2.67
CA PRO A 252 -1.29 -13.19 4.14
C PRO A 252 -0.34 -14.23 4.75
N ASP A 253 0.06 -14.04 6.01
CA ASP A 253 0.62 -15.13 6.81
C ASP A 253 -0.38 -16.29 6.92
N LEU A 254 0.09 -17.53 6.73
CA LEU A 254 -0.73 -18.74 6.78
C LEU A 254 -1.42 -18.94 8.14
N SER A 255 -0.75 -18.62 9.24
CA SER A 255 -1.33 -18.80 10.57
C SER A 255 -2.40 -17.76 10.86
N GLN A 256 -2.21 -16.51 10.43
CA GLN A 256 -3.25 -15.48 10.47
C GLN A 256 -4.45 -15.83 9.57
N LEU A 257 -4.20 -16.25 8.33
CA LEU A 257 -5.20 -16.70 7.37
C LEU A 257 -6.11 -17.79 7.97
N VAL A 258 -5.51 -18.88 8.46
CA VAL A 258 -6.26 -20.01 9.04
C VAL A 258 -6.92 -19.64 10.38
N SER A 259 -6.34 -18.73 11.17
CA SER A 259 -6.95 -18.25 12.42
C SER A 259 -8.17 -17.36 12.22
N SER A 260 -8.26 -16.67 11.06
CA SER A 260 -9.37 -15.77 10.73
C SER A 260 -10.70 -16.55 10.60
N GLY A 261 -10.63 -17.80 10.16
CA GLY A 261 -11.75 -18.71 9.94
C GLY A 261 -11.86 -19.15 8.48
N LEU A 262 -12.96 -19.81 8.15
CA LEU A 262 -13.23 -20.30 6.79
C LEU A 262 -13.49 -19.18 5.76
N ILE A 263 -13.67 -17.95 6.22
CA ILE A 263 -13.84 -16.75 5.40
C ILE A 263 -12.72 -15.78 5.76
N THR A 264 -11.92 -15.42 4.76
CA THR A 264 -10.81 -14.49 4.82
C THR A 264 -11.35 -13.05 4.86
N PRO A 265 -10.93 -12.21 5.83
CA PRO A 265 -11.22 -10.76 5.82
C PRO A 265 -10.64 -10.10 4.57
N ASN A 266 -11.29 -9.04 4.08
CA ASN A 266 -10.85 -8.34 2.86
C ASN A 266 -9.41 -7.81 3.01
N GLU A 267 -9.03 -7.30 4.19
CA GLU A 267 -7.66 -6.84 4.48
C GLU A 267 -6.56 -7.93 4.42
N LEU A 268 -6.94 -9.22 4.42
CA LEU A 268 -6.03 -10.37 4.41
C LEU A 268 -6.21 -11.26 3.18
N HIS A 269 -7.10 -10.91 2.25
CA HIS A 269 -7.23 -11.67 1.00
C HIS A 269 -6.01 -11.38 0.12
N TYR A 270 -5.41 -12.43 -0.45
CA TYR A 270 -4.21 -12.29 -1.30
C TYR A 270 -4.47 -11.33 -2.47
N VAL A 271 -3.44 -10.55 -2.85
CA VAL A 271 -3.51 -9.57 -3.96
C VAL A 271 -2.59 -10.04 -5.09
N ARG A 272 -3.11 -10.04 -6.32
CA ARG A 272 -2.32 -10.19 -7.56
C ARG A 272 -2.70 -9.05 -8.51
N ASN A 273 -1.77 -8.14 -8.77
CA ASN A 273 -1.89 -7.10 -9.79
C ASN A 273 -0.80 -7.30 -10.85
N HIS A 274 -1.16 -7.21 -12.14
CA HIS A 274 -0.21 -7.20 -13.25
C HIS A 274 0.41 -5.81 -13.51
N GLY A 275 -0.27 -4.75 -13.07
CA GLY A 275 0.16 -3.35 -13.18
C GLY A 275 -0.53 -2.49 -12.11
N ALA A 276 -0.73 -1.20 -12.40
CA ALA A 276 -1.42 -0.28 -11.49
C ALA A 276 -2.92 -0.58 -11.36
N VAL A 277 -3.49 -0.25 -10.20
CA VAL A 277 -4.93 -0.42 -9.94
C VAL A 277 -5.73 0.73 -10.57
N PRO A 278 -6.68 0.45 -11.49
CA PRO A 278 -7.52 1.49 -12.09
C PRO A 278 -8.39 2.22 -11.06
N ARG A 279 -8.26 3.55 -10.98
CA ARG A 279 -9.19 4.38 -10.19
C ARG A 279 -10.47 4.65 -10.99
N LEU A 280 -11.33 3.64 -11.03
CA LEU A 280 -12.68 3.72 -11.57
C LEU A 280 -13.63 4.40 -10.58
N LEU A 281 -14.74 4.97 -11.06
CA LEU A 281 -15.83 5.50 -10.22
C LEU A 281 -17.13 4.78 -10.59
N TRP A 282 -17.91 4.35 -9.59
CA TRP A 282 -19.19 3.65 -9.77
C TRP A 282 -20.11 4.40 -10.74
N GLU A 283 -20.16 5.72 -10.58
CA GLU A 283 -21.01 6.67 -11.30
C GLU A 283 -20.64 6.87 -12.77
N PHE A 284 -19.44 6.46 -13.19
CA PHE A 284 -18.97 6.59 -14.58
C PHE A 284 -18.54 5.25 -15.21
N HIS A 285 -18.42 4.18 -14.42
CA HIS A 285 -17.99 2.89 -14.92
C HIS A 285 -19.12 2.18 -15.67
N GLN A 286 -18.76 1.52 -16.77
CA GLN A 286 -19.69 0.83 -17.66
C GLN A 286 -19.10 -0.50 -18.12
N VAL A 287 -19.95 -1.54 -18.16
CA VAL A 287 -19.64 -2.83 -18.77
C VAL A 287 -20.27 -2.87 -20.16
N LYS A 288 -19.45 -3.08 -21.19
CA LYS A 288 -19.92 -3.31 -22.56
C LYS A 288 -20.07 -4.80 -22.82
N VAL A 289 -21.20 -5.23 -23.38
CA VAL A 289 -21.43 -6.61 -23.81
C VAL A 289 -21.68 -6.63 -25.32
N GLU A 290 -20.84 -7.37 -26.05
CA GLU A 290 -20.84 -7.40 -27.51
C GLU A 290 -21.19 -8.78 -28.08
N TYR A 291 -22.18 -8.83 -28.98
CA TYR A 291 -22.63 -10.02 -29.68
C TYR A 291 -23.22 -9.65 -31.06
N ASN A 292 -22.87 -10.41 -32.12
CA ASN A 292 -23.39 -10.22 -33.48
C ASN A 292 -23.44 -8.74 -33.95
N ASN A 293 -22.33 -8.01 -33.81
CA ASN A 293 -22.19 -6.58 -34.12
C ASN A 293 -23.14 -5.62 -33.37
N THR A 294 -23.81 -6.12 -32.32
CA THR A 294 -24.61 -5.33 -31.38
C THR A 294 -23.81 -5.15 -30.08
N THR A 295 -23.92 -3.96 -29.48
CA THR A 295 -23.29 -3.64 -28.18
C THR A 295 -24.37 -3.16 -27.22
N LYS A 296 -24.57 -3.86 -26.12
CA LYS A 296 -25.31 -3.34 -24.96
C LYS A 296 -24.32 -2.74 -23.96
N ILE A 297 -24.69 -1.64 -23.32
CA ILE A 297 -23.86 -0.96 -22.32
C ILE A 297 -24.67 -0.92 -21.03
N TYR A 298 -24.08 -1.42 -19.95
CA TYR A 298 -24.66 -1.38 -18.61
C TYR A 298 -23.82 -0.43 -17.75
N SER A 299 -24.46 0.51 -17.06
CA SER A 299 -23.86 1.21 -15.91
C SER A 299 -23.80 0.29 -14.70
N MET A 300 -23.09 0.72 -13.65
CA MET A 300 -23.07 -0.02 -12.39
C MET A 300 -24.44 -0.09 -11.69
N ASN A 301 -25.36 0.85 -11.96
CA ASN A 301 -26.74 0.75 -11.48
C ASN A 301 -27.51 -0.32 -12.26
N ASP A 302 -27.41 -0.36 -13.60
CA ASP A 302 -28.11 -1.37 -14.40
C ASP A 302 -27.70 -2.81 -14.02
N ILE A 303 -26.42 -3.03 -13.64
CA ILE A 303 -25.94 -4.33 -13.13
C ILE A 303 -26.50 -4.66 -11.74
N LYS A 304 -26.73 -3.66 -10.89
CA LYS A 304 -27.22 -3.80 -9.50
C LYS A 304 -28.71 -4.14 -9.43
N ASP A 305 -29.47 -3.85 -10.49
CA ASP A 305 -30.92 -4.11 -10.59
C ASP A 305 -31.26 -5.54 -11.05
N PHE A 306 -30.28 -6.35 -11.45
CA PHE A 306 -30.47 -7.77 -11.74
C PHE A 306 -30.69 -8.61 -10.47
N ASP A 307 -31.29 -9.80 -10.62
CA ASP A 307 -31.36 -10.80 -9.57
C ASP A 307 -29.95 -11.30 -9.18
N VAL A 308 -29.51 -11.01 -7.95
CA VAL A 308 -28.16 -11.35 -7.46
C VAL A 308 -28.13 -12.59 -6.57
N ILE A 309 -27.00 -13.29 -6.58
CA ILE A 309 -26.63 -14.28 -5.56
C ILE A 309 -25.47 -13.76 -4.70
N ASN A 310 -25.30 -14.33 -3.51
CA ASN A 310 -24.17 -14.12 -2.60
C ASN A 310 -23.68 -15.47 -2.07
N ILE A 311 -22.48 -15.90 -2.45
CA ILE A 311 -21.93 -17.22 -2.11
C ILE A 311 -20.45 -17.18 -1.72
N PRO A 312 -20.00 -18.03 -0.78
CA PRO A 312 -18.59 -18.16 -0.43
C PRO A 312 -17.85 -18.97 -1.50
N ILE A 313 -16.74 -18.43 -2.00
CA ILE A 313 -15.89 -19.06 -3.02
C ILE A 313 -14.43 -18.94 -2.59
N ALA A 314 -13.68 -20.04 -2.70
CA ALA A 314 -12.23 -20.03 -2.55
C ALA A 314 -11.57 -19.73 -3.90
N LEU A 315 -10.68 -18.75 -3.90
CA LEU A 315 -9.90 -18.32 -5.05
C LEU A 315 -8.42 -18.52 -4.74
N ALA A 316 -7.67 -19.11 -5.67
CA ALA A 316 -6.22 -19.25 -5.57
C ALA A 316 -5.53 -18.78 -6.85
N CYS A 317 -4.30 -18.26 -6.69
CA CYS A 317 -3.45 -17.91 -7.81
C CYS A 317 -2.87 -19.17 -8.47
N ASP A 318 -2.83 -19.16 -9.81
CA ASP A 318 -2.11 -20.09 -10.68
C ASP A 318 -0.65 -20.33 -10.22
N GLY A 319 -0.03 -19.32 -9.63
CA GLY A 319 1.32 -19.35 -9.07
C GLY A 319 1.43 -19.74 -7.59
N ASN A 320 0.35 -20.16 -6.91
CA ASN A 320 0.45 -20.51 -5.48
C ASN A 320 1.52 -21.59 -5.27
N ARG A 321 2.33 -21.44 -4.21
CA ARG A 321 3.50 -22.30 -3.91
C ARG A 321 4.62 -22.29 -4.98
N ARG A 322 4.71 -21.27 -5.86
CA ARG A 322 5.78 -21.15 -6.88
C ARG A 322 7.18 -21.21 -6.28
N LYS A 323 7.42 -20.58 -5.13
CA LYS A 323 8.75 -20.50 -4.52
C LYS A 323 9.39 -21.88 -4.34
N GLU A 324 8.59 -22.91 -4.02
CA GLU A 324 9.06 -24.31 -3.92
C GLU A 324 9.67 -24.84 -5.23
N LEU A 325 9.08 -24.47 -6.39
CA LEU A 325 9.62 -24.81 -7.72
C LEU A 325 10.87 -23.99 -8.02
N ASN A 326 10.87 -22.69 -7.68
CA ASN A 326 12.02 -21.80 -7.86
C ASN A 326 13.25 -22.28 -7.06
N MET A 327 13.09 -22.91 -5.89
CA MET A 327 14.20 -23.53 -5.15
C MET A 327 14.89 -24.66 -5.94
N MET A 328 14.15 -25.38 -6.80
CA MET A 328 14.72 -26.43 -7.67
C MET A 328 15.38 -25.84 -8.90
N LYS A 329 14.68 -24.93 -9.58
CA LYS A 329 15.14 -24.22 -10.78
C LYS A 329 14.29 -22.97 -10.95
N ARG A 330 14.91 -21.81 -11.19
CA ARG A 330 14.15 -20.56 -11.41
C ARG A 330 13.18 -20.69 -12.59
N SER A 331 11.95 -20.21 -12.37
CA SER A 331 10.90 -20.00 -13.37
C SER A 331 10.75 -18.51 -13.66
N LYS A 332 9.92 -18.12 -14.63
CA LYS A 332 9.67 -16.72 -15.01
C LYS A 332 8.69 -15.96 -14.11
N GLY A 333 8.28 -16.54 -12.97
CA GLY A 333 7.36 -15.92 -12.02
C GLY A 333 7.97 -15.64 -10.64
N PHE A 334 7.52 -14.55 -10.02
CA PHE A 334 7.92 -14.15 -8.66
C PHE A 334 7.48 -15.14 -7.57
N ASP A 335 8.17 -15.07 -6.44
CA ASP A 335 8.20 -16.05 -5.36
C ASP A 335 6.95 -16.03 -4.45
N TRP A 336 5.85 -16.60 -4.93
CA TRP A 336 4.73 -16.98 -4.04
C TRP A 336 5.15 -18.07 -3.05
N GLY A 337 4.93 -17.80 -1.77
CA GLY A 337 4.72 -18.81 -0.75
C GLY A 337 3.37 -19.54 -0.91
N PRO A 338 2.83 -20.14 0.16
CA PRO A 338 1.63 -20.97 0.10
C PRO A 338 0.31 -20.23 0.36
N GLY A 339 0.37 -18.94 0.73
CA GLY A 339 -0.76 -18.07 1.03
C GLY A 339 -1.39 -17.40 -0.20
N GLY A 340 -1.02 -17.80 -1.43
CA GLY A 340 -1.65 -17.35 -2.67
C GLY A 340 -3.06 -17.89 -2.89
N VAL A 341 -3.88 -17.97 -1.83
CA VAL A 341 -5.23 -18.51 -1.77
C VAL A 341 -6.03 -17.85 -0.64
N SER A 342 -7.31 -17.59 -0.86
CA SER A 342 -8.22 -17.01 0.13
C SER A 342 -9.67 -17.40 -0.18
N CYS A 343 -10.59 -17.23 0.77
CA CYS A 343 -12.01 -17.53 0.57
C CYS A 343 -12.89 -16.38 1.05
N SER A 344 -13.85 -15.94 0.23
CA SER A 344 -14.72 -14.82 0.56
C SER A 344 -16.11 -15.01 -0.03
N TYR A 345 -17.10 -14.35 0.55
CA TYR A 345 -18.41 -14.18 -0.07
C TYR A 345 -18.28 -13.21 -1.24
N TRP A 346 -18.87 -13.55 -2.39
CA TRP A 346 -18.94 -12.70 -3.57
C TRP A 346 -20.39 -12.54 -4.00
N LYS A 347 -20.79 -11.30 -4.31
CA LYS A 347 -22.18 -10.95 -4.61
C LYS A 347 -22.32 -10.12 -5.88
N GLY A 348 -23.28 -10.53 -6.71
CA GLY A 348 -23.63 -9.94 -7.99
C GLY A 348 -24.56 -10.86 -8.79
N PRO A 349 -25.03 -10.44 -9.98
CA PRO A 349 -25.84 -11.28 -10.84
C PRO A 349 -25.01 -12.37 -11.54
N LEU A 350 -25.71 -13.40 -12.03
CA LEU A 350 -25.09 -14.42 -12.87
C LEU A 350 -24.71 -13.83 -14.24
N LEU A 351 -23.49 -14.13 -14.69
CA LEU A 351 -23.00 -13.76 -16.02
C LEU A 351 -23.97 -14.20 -17.13
N ARG A 352 -24.50 -15.43 -17.03
CA ARG A 352 -25.50 -16.01 -17.93
C ARG A 352 -26.66 -15.05 -18.20
N ASP A 353 -27.20 -14.44 -17.15
CA ASP A 353 -28.47 -13.71 -17.24
C ASP A 353 -28.24 -12.29 -17.82
N VAL A 354 -27.09 -11.68 -17.51
CA VAL A 354 -26.62 -10.43 -18.14
C VAL A 354 -26.27 -10.64 -19.63
N LEU A 355 -25.80 -11.82 -20.02
CA LEU A 355 -25.58 -12.20 -21.42
C LEU A 355 -26.93 -12.39 -22.16
N ILE A 356 -27.91 -13.06 -21.55
CA ILE A 356 -29.25 -13.25 -22.13
C ILE A 356 -29.93 -11.89 -22.36
N ASP A 357 -29.88 -10.99 -21.37
CA ASP A 357 -30.42 -9.62 -21.49
C ASP A 357 -29.63 -8.73 -22.49
N ALA A 358 -28.38 -9.09 -22.81
CA ALA A 358 -27.62 -8.51 -23.92
C ALA A 358 -27.96 -9.12 -25.30
N GLY A 359 -28.92 -10.05 -25.37
CA GLY A 359 -29.36 -10.70 -26.61
C GLY A 359 -28.53 -11.91 -27.03
N VAL A 360 -27.68 -12.45 -26.15
CA VAL A 360 -26.95 -13.70 -26.40
C VAL A 360 -27.91 -14.89 -26.20
N PRO A 361 -28.09 -15.79 -27.18
CA PRO A 361 -28.97 -16.94 -27.04
C PRO A 361 -28.39 -17.95 -26.04
N GLU A 362 -29.25 -18.62 -25.26
CA GLU A 362 -28.81 -19.70 -24.36
C GLU A 362 -28.07 -20.83 -25.10
N VAL A 363 -28.46 -21.09 -26.35
CA VAL A 363 -27.83 -22.05 -27.26
C VAL A 363 -27.65 -21.38 -28.62
N PRO A 364 -26.42 -21.06 -29.06
CA PRO A 364 -26.13 -20.60 -30.41
C PRO A 364 -26.60 -21.61 -31.48
N PRO A 365 -27.10 -21.17 -32.65
CA PRO A 365 -27.65 -22.09 -33.67
C PRO A 365 -26.66 -23.14 -34.18
N ASP A 366 -25.37 -22.81 -34.24
CA ASP A 366 -24.30 -23.68 -34.72
C ASP A 366 -23.56 -24.43 -33.58
N LEU A 367 -24.07 -24.40 -32.35
CA LEU A 367 -23.40 -25.01 -31.20
C LEU A 367 -23.23 -26.53 -31.40
N GLY A 368 -22.00 -27.02 -31.30
CA GLY A 368 -21.65 -28.42 -31.58
C GLY A 368 -21.17 -28.68 -33.02
N VAL A 369 -21.38 -27.73 -33.95
CA VAL A 369 -20.62 -27.63 -35.20
C VAL A 369 -19.43 -26.68 -35.00
N LYS A 370 -19.68 -25.57 -34.31
CA LYS A 370 -18.65 -24.62 -33.85
C LYS A 370 -18.51 -24.66 -32.33
N ARG A 371 -17.37 -24.16 -31.84
CA ARG A 371 -17.16 -23.77 -30.45
C ARG A 371 -17.32 -22.26 -30.33
N TYR A 372 -17.75 -21.81 -29.16
CA TYR A 372 -17.85 -20.39 -28.82
C TYR A 372 -17.11 -20.12 -27.51
N TRP A 373 -16.64 -18.89 -27.35
CA TRP A 373 -15.94 -18.42 -26.15
C TRP A 373 -16.61 -17.15 -25.62
N VAL A 374 -16.70 -17.02 -24.29
CA VAL A 374 -16.98 -15.74 -23.64
C VAL A 374 -15.64 -15.13 -23.22
N ASN A 375 -15.39 -13.91 -23.67
CA ASN A 375 -14.18 -13.15 -23.41
C ASN A 375 -14.45 -12.05 -22.40
N PHE A 376 -13.43 -11.67 -21.64
CA PHE A 376 -13.46 -10.61 -20.64
C PHE A 376 -12.21 -9.73 -20.79
N GLU A 377 -12.35 -8.42 -20.57
CA GLU A 377 -11.27 -7.42 -20.61
C GLU A 377 -11.43 -6.44 -19.44
N GLY A 378 -10.32 -6.22 -18.72
CA GLY A 378 -10.21 -5.28 -17.61
C GLY A 378 -9.94 -3.84 -18.06
N ALA A 379 -10.17 -2.88 -17.16
CA ALA A 379 -9.83 -1.47 -17.36
C ALA A 379 -8.36 -1.13 -17.00
N ASP A 380 -7.50 -2.13 -16.77
CA ASP A 380 -6.10 -1.96 -16.42
C ASP A 380 -5.20 -1.70 -17.64
N GLU A 381 -4.33 -0.70 -17.51
CA GLU A 381 -3.39 -0.27 -18.55
C GLU A 381 -2.03 -0.94 -18.29
N LEU A 382 -1.71 -2.00 -19.05
CA LEU A 382 -0.47 -2.78 -18.93
C LEU A 382 0.41 -2.64 -20.19
N SER A 383 1.70 -2.97 -20.08
CA SER A 383 2.68 -2.82 -21.17
C SER A 383 2.33 -3.60 -22.44
N GLU A 384 1.60 -4.71 -22.32
CA GLU A 384 1.19 -5.60 -23.41
C GLU A 384 -0.31 -5.44 -23.77
N GLY A 385 -0.92 -4.32 -23.38
CA GLY A 385 -2.36 -4.05 -23.50
C GLY A 385 -3.16 -4.52 -22.28
N ASN A 386 -4.47 -4.25 -22.28
CA ASN A 386 -5.35 -4.55 -21.14
C ASN A 386 -5.38 -6.05 -20.79
N TYR A 387 -5.63 -6.38 -19.51
CA TYR A 387 -5.73 -7.78 -19.11
C TYR A 387 -7.01 -8.41 -19.67
N ALA A 388 -6.84 -9.42 -20.53
CA ALA A 388 -7.95 -10.10 -21.19
C ALA A 388 -7.75 -11.63 -21.23
N THR A 389 -8.88 -12.36 -21.27
CA THR A 389 -8.92 -13.83 -21.34
C THR A 389 -10.32 -14.29 -21.75
N SER A 390 -10.46 -15.56 -22.13
CA SER A 390 -11.75 -16.22 -22.36
C SER A 390 -11.97 -17.47 -21.52
N ILE A 391 -13.22 -17.94 -21.50
CA ILE A 391 -13.67 -19.29 -21.10
C ILE A 391 -14.60 -19.89 -22.16
N PRO A 392 -14.81 -21.21 -22.20
CA PRO A 392 -15.79 -21.84 -23.09
C PRO A 392 -17.22 -21.34 -22.84
N PHE A 393 -17.98 -21.13 -23.92
CA PHE A 393 -19.34 -20.61 -23.86
C PHE A 393 -20.31 -21.49 -23.07
N GLU A 394 -20.22 -22.80 -23.24
CA GLU A 394 -21.05 -23.79 -22.56
C GLU A 394 -20.81 -23.81 -21.05
N TYR A 395 -19.57 -23.49 -20.62
CA TYR A 395 -19.25 -23.31 -19.20
C TYR A 395 -19.85 -22.01 -18.65
N ALA A 396 -19.87 -20.94 -19.46
CA ALA A 396 -20.38 -19.62 -19.10
C ALA A 396 -21.91 -19.54 -18.98
N MET A 397 -22.64 -20.25 -19.85
CA MET A 397 -24.11 -20.26 -19.84
C MET A 397 -24.71 -21.32 -18.91
N CYS A 398 -23.89 -22.16 -18.29
CA CYS A 398 -24.35 -23.15 -17.30
C CYS A 398 -24.59 -22.48 -15.94
N ALA A 399 -25.87 -22.30 -15.56
CA ALA A 399 -26.25 -21.72 -14.28
C ALA A 399 -25.68 -22.48 -13.06
N GLN A 400 -25.44 -23.78 -13.19
CA GLN A 400 -24.86 -24.63 -12.14
C GLN A 400 -23.35 -24.38 -11.89
N ASN A 401 -22.70 -23.53 -12.69
CA ASN A 401 -21.33 -23.07 -12.45
C ASN A 401 -21.26 -21.74 -11.67
N ASP A 402 -22.39 -21.12 -11.32
CA ASP A 402 -22.48 -19.92 -10.44
C ASP A 402 -21.53 -18.75 -10.82
N ILE A 403 -21.25 -18.53 -12.12
CA ILE A 403 -20.35 -17.44 -12.54
C ILE A 403 -21.00 -16.08 -12.30
N LEU A 404 -20.34 -15.21 -11.53
CA LEU A 404 -20.88 -13.90 -11.14
C LEU A 404 -20.18 -12.74 -11.87
N LEU A 405 -20.94 -11.67 -12.10
CA LEU A 405 -20.41 -10.32 -12.22
C LEU A 405 -20.45 -9.65 -10.84
N ALA A 406 -19.48 -9.98 -9.99
CA ALA A 406 -19.46 -9.54 -8.60
C ALA A 406 -19.11 -8.06 -8.45
N TYR A 407 -19.86 -7.34 -7.61
CA TYR A 407 -19.62 -5.94 -7.23
C TYR A 407 -19.48 -5.74 -5.71
N GLU A 408 -19.88 -6.73 -4.90
CA GLU A 408 -19.65 -6.80 -3.45
C GLU A 408 -18.79 -8.02 -3.08
N MET A 409 -17.99 -7.89 -2.01
CA MET A 409 -17.09 -8.90 -1.47
C MET A 409 -17.13 -8.87 0.07
N ASN A 410 -17.54 -9.97 0.70
CA ASN A 410 -17.88 -10.05 2.14
C ASN A 410 -18.86 -8.94 2.59
N ASP A 411 -19.95 -8.78 1.83
CA ASP A 411 -21.09 -7.89 2.09
C ASP A 411 -20.74 -6.38 2.16
N VAL A 412 -19.61 -5.98 1.57
CA VAL A 412 -19.21 -4.59 1.34
C VAL A 412 -18.83 -4.38 -0.13
N PRO A 413 -18.89 -3.15 -0.67
CA PRO A 413 -18.41 -2.86 -2.03
C PRO A 413 -16.95 -3.32 -2.21
N LEU A 414 -16.64 -3.86 -3.40
CA LEU A 414 -15.33 -4.41 -3.71
C LEU A 414 -14.17 -3.51 -3.28
N PRO A 415 -13.08 -4.05 -2.69
CA PRO A 415 -11.81 -3.37 -2.59
C PRO A 415 -11.16 -3.15 -3.97
N PRO A 416 -10.41 -2.05 -4.22
CA PRO A 416 -9.83 -1.78 -5.54
C PRO A 416 -8.79 -2.82 -5.99
N ASP A 417 -7.92 -3.29 -5.09
CA ASP A 417 -6.99 -4.40 -5.35
C ASP A 417 -7.71 -5.72 -5.74
N HIS A 418 -9.01 -5.84 -5.45
CA HIS A 418 -9.85 -6.99 -5.76
C HIS A 418 -10.85 -6.75 -6.90
N GLY A 419 -10.87 -5.56 -7.52
CA GLY A 419 -11.56 -5.34 -8.80
C GLY A 419 -12.69 -4.30 -8.81
N TYR A 420 -12.78 -3.41 -7.81
CA TYR A 420 -13.80 -2.33 -7.77
C TYR A 420 -13.95 -1.56 -9.10
N PRO A 421 -15.19 -1.23 -9.55
CA PRO A 421 -16.47 -1.52 -8.92
C PRO A 421 -17.04 -2.90 -9.28
N ILE A 422 -16.42 -3.63 -10.21
CA ILE A 422 -16.96 -4.89 -10.77
C ILE A 422 -15.89 -5.83 -11.32
N ARG A 423 -16.08 -7.13 -11.09
CA ARG A 423 -15.21 -8.19 -11.61
C ARG A 423 -16.01 -9.40 -12.09
N VAL A 424 -15.36 -10.27 -12.87
CA VAL A 424 -15.79 -11.66 -13.03
C VAL A 424 -15.31 -12.48 -11.84
N ILE A 425 -16.17 -13.35 -11.31
CA ILE A 425 -15.81 -14.46 -10.43
C ILE A 425 -16.29 -15.77 -11.07
N ILE A 426 -15.36 -16.72 -11.24
CA ILE A 426 -15.59 -18.02 -11.85
C ILE A 426 -15.31 -19.10 -10.79
N PRO A 427 -16.35 -19.69 -10.16
CA PRO A 427 -16.17 -20.68 -9.11
C PRO A 427 -15.37 -21.92 -9.56
N GLY A 428 -14.44 -22.38 -8.72
CA GLY A 428 -13.58 -23.54 -9.01
C GLY A 428 -12.50 -23.30 -10.09
N TYR A 429 -12.40 -22.10 -10.66
CA TYR A 429 -11.38 -21.72 -11.64
C TYR A 429 -10.18 -21.02 -11.01
N VAL A 430 -9.09 -20.95 -11.77
CA VAL A 430 -7.85 -20.24 -11.43
C VAL A 430 -8.04 -18.73 -11.40
N GLY A 431 -7.28 -18.06 -10.51
CA GLY A 431 -7.36 -16.61 -10.32
C GLY A 431 -7.14 -15.82 -11.61
N GLY A 432 -6.27 -16.29 -12.51
CA GLY A 432 -6.02 -15.67 -13.82
C GLY A 432 -7.23 -15.58 -14.76
N ARG A 433 -8.32 -16.35 -14.54
CA ARG A 433 -9.55 -16.25 -15.36
C ARG A 433 -10.59 -15.28 -14.78
N CYS A 434 -10.48 -14.91 -13.50
CA CYS A 434 -11.45 -14.07 -12.79
C CYS A 434 -11.12 -12.56 -12.96
N VAL A 435 -11.30 -12.04 -14.18
CA VAL A 435 -10.91 -10.66 -14.57
C VAL A 435 -11.46 -9.58 -13.63
N LYS A 436 -10.57 -8.72 -13.14
CA LYS A 436 -10.87 -7.55 -12.29
C LYS A 436 -11.16 -6.31 -13.13
N TRP A 437 -11.80 -5.30 -12.53
CA TRP A 437 -12.02 -3.98 -13.15
C TRP A 437 -12.75 -4.10 -14.50
N LEU A 438 -13.72 -5.01 -14.58
CA LEU A 438 -14.28 -5.52 -15.83
C LEU A 438 -14.93 -4.40 -16.65
N ARG A 439 -14.44 -4.20 -17.87
CA ARG A 439 -14.88 -3.14 -18.78
C ARG A 439 -15.68 -3.67 -19.96
N LYS A 440 -15.33 -4.86 -20.44
CA LYS A 440 -15.89 -5.42 -21.68
C LYS A 440 -16.03 -6.95 -21.61
N ILE A 441 -17.12 -7.44 -22.19
CA ILE A 441 -17.45 -8.85 -22.42
C ILE A 441 -17.79 -9.03 -23.90
N TRP A 442 -17.30 -10.08 -24.56
CA TRP A 442 -17.71 -10.38 -25.94
C TRP A 442 -17.69 -11.87 -26.28
N ILE A 443 -18.55 -12.28 -27.21
CA ILE A 443 -18.64 -13.66 -27.69
C ILE A 443 -17.82 -13.81 -28.99
N SER A 444 -17.06 -14.90 -29.13
CA SER A 444 -16.25 -15.19 -30.33
C SER A 444 -16.32 -16.65 -30.78
N GLU A 445 -16.04 -16.89 -32.07
CA GLU A 445 -15.83 -18.22 -32.68
C GLU A 445 -14.36 -18.69 -32.62
N GLU A 446 -13.52 -17.96 -31.89
CA GLU A 446 -12.11 -18.29 -31.62
C GLU A 446 -11.78 -18.02 -30.15
N GLU A 447 -10.80 -18.76 -29.61
CA GLU A 447 -10.19 -18.49 -28.31
C GLU A 447 -9.48 -17.13 -28.28
N ASN A 448 -9.39 -16.50 -27.09
CA ASN A 448 -8.77 -15.20 -26.92
C ASN A 448 -7.28 -15.21 -27.32
N LYS A 449 -6.81 -14.17 -28.02
CA LYS A 449 -5.44 -14.08 -28.55
C LYS A 449 -4.60 -12.95 -27.92
N SER A 450 -5.08 -12.33 -26.84
CA SER A 450 -4.33 -11.31 -26.09
C SER A 450 -3.07 -11.89 -25.44
N HIS A 451 -2.11 -11.02 -25.09
CA HIS A 451 -0.84 -11.43 -24.51
C HIS A 451 -1.03 -12.33 -23.28
N TYR A 452 -1.80 -11.88 -22.29
CA TYR A 452 -1.97 -12.58 -21.02
C TYR A 452 -2.84 -13.86 -21.09
N HIS A 453 -3.58 -14.07 -22.17
CA HIS A 453 -4.25 -15.37 -22.40
C HIS A 453 -3.32 -16.42 -23.02
N ILE A 454 -2.34 -15.99 -23.83
CA ILE A 454 -1.39 -16.88 -24.52
C ILE A 454 -0.15 -17.13 -23.65
N TRP A 455 0.50 -16.08 -23.16
CA TRP A 455 1.83 -16.14 -22.53
C TRP A 455 1.83 -16.22 -21.00
N ASP A 456 0.67 -16.09 -20.35
CA ASP A 456 0.49 -16.21 -18.90
C ASP A 456 -0.58 -17.26 -18.56
N ASN A 457 -0.57 -17.75 -17.31
CA ASN A 457 -1.51 -18.73 -16.77
C ASN A 457 -1.59 -20.04 -17.59
N ARG A 458 -0.43 -20.64 -17.88
CA ARG A 458 -0.28 -21.93 -18.60
C ARG A 458 0.78 -22.86 -17.96
N VAL A 459 0.48 -24.15 -17.90
CA VAL A 459 1.43 -25.20 -17.47
C VAL A 459 2.03 -25.87 -18.70
N LEU A 460 3.29 -25.56 -19.00
CA LEU A 460 4.03 -26.20 -20.09
C LEU A 460 4.83 -27.41 -19.56
N PRO A 461 5.08 -28.44 -20.40
CA PRO A 461 5.95 -29.56 -20.06
C PRO A 461 7.34 -29.13 -19.60
N ALA A 462 7.89 -29.83 -18.61
CA ALA A 462 9.15 -29.49 -17.94
C ALA A 462 10.41 -29.44 -18.83
N PHE A 463 10.34 -29.90 -20.09
CA PHE A 463 11.44 -29.79 -21.05
C PHE A 463 11.53 -28.42 -21.74
N ILE A 464 10.52 -27.56 -21.59
CA ILE A 464 10.54 -26.18 -22.08
C ILE A 464 11.30 -25.31 -21.06
N SER A 465 12.46 -24.81 -21.46
CA SER A 465 13.33 -23.95 -20.63
C SER A 465 13.33 -22.47 -21.04
N GLU A 466 12.73 -22.16 -22.19
CA GLU A 466 12.77 -20.86 -22.86
C GLU A 466 11.36 -20.45 -23.32
N MET A 467 11.13 -19.14 -23.51
CA MET A 467 9.82 -18.59 -23.89
C MET A 467 9.67 -18.38 -25.39
N ASP A 468 10.80 -18.16 -26.07
CA ASP A 468 10.94 -17.75 -27.47
C ASP A 468 11.29 -18.90 -28.43
N GLY A 469 11.51 -20.10 -27.90
CA GLY A 469 11.75 -21.31 -28.70
C GLY A 469 10.50 -21.77 -29.48
N PRO A 470 10.65 -22.46 -30.63
CA PRO A 470 9.52 -22.88 -31.46
C PRO A 470 8.58 -23.90 -30.77
N PHE A 471 9.08 -24.66 -29.80
CA PHE A 471 8.22 -25.50 -28.94
C PHE A 471 7.41 -24.68 -27.94
N ALA A 472 7.96 -23.58 -27.42
CA ALA A 472 7.27 -22.70 -26.48
C ALA A 472 6.10 -21.98 -27.19
N GLU A 473 6.36 -21.31 -28.33
CA GLU A 473 5.33 -20.68 -29.18
C GLU A 473 4.16 -21.65 -29.50
N ALA A 474 4.47 -22.90 -29.84
CA ALA A 474 3.45 -23.92 -30.11
C ALA A 474 2.66 -24.34 -28.85
N LEU A 475 3.31 -24.47 -27.69
CA LEU A 475 2.69 -24.97 -26.45
C LEU A 475 1.97 -23.87 -25.66
N PHE A 476 2.40 -22.60 -25.74
CA PHE A 476 1.64 -21.45 -25.23
C PHE A 476 0.35 -21.21 -26.03
N ARG A 477 0.25 -21.69 -27.28
CA ARG A 477 -0.98 -21.66 -28.08
C ARG A 477 -1.79 -22.97 -28.06
N HIS A 478 -1.32 -24.01 -27.38
CA HIS A 478 -2.05 -25.28 -27.29
C HIS A 478 -3.14 -25.17 -26.20
N PRO A 479 -4.42 -25.49 -26.47
CA PRO A 479 -5.50 -25.28 -25.49
C PRO A 479 -5.26 -26.05 -24.18
N ASP A 480 -4.77 -27.30 -24.28
CA ASP A 480 -4.57 -28.19 -23.12
C ASP A 480 -3.47 -27.72 -22.14
N THR A 481 -2.71 -26.66 -22.44
CA THR A 481 -1.76 -26.07 -21.47
C THR A 481 -2.39 -24.95 -20.63
N ALA A 482 -3.60 -24.48 -20.97
CA ALA A 482 -4.26 -23.38 -20.29
C ALA A 482 -4.71 -23.76 -18.87
N CYS A 483 -4.31 -22.97 -17.87
CA CYS A 483 -4.88 -23.08 -16.52
C CYS A 483 -6.35 -22.64 -16.56
N ASN A 484 -7.27 -23.50 -16.13
CA ASN A 484 -8.71 -23.20 -16.12
C ASN A 484 -9.31 -23.57 -14.76
N GLU A 485 -9.54 -24.86 -14.48
CA GLU A 485 -9.89 -25.30 -13.13
C GLU A 485 -8.67 -25.28 -12.19
N GLN A 486 -8.89 -25.01 -10.90
CA GLN A 486 -7.88 -25.20 -9.85
C GLN A 486 -7.44 -26.66 -9.78
N ASN A 487 -6.25 -26.94 -9.24
CA ASN A 487 -5.87 -28.32 -8.90
C ASN A 487 -6.04 -28.63 -7.41
N LEU A 488 -6.36 -29.88 -7.13
CA LEU A 488 -6.41 -30.46 -5.80
C LEU A 488 -5.11 -30.18 -5.03
N ASN A 489 -5.20 -29.42 -3.94
CA ASN A 489 -4.06 -28.95 -3.16
C ASN A 489 -4.34 -29.04 -1.65
N SER A 490 -3.29 -29.18 -0.84
CA SER A 490 -3.36 -29.07 0.62
C SER A 490 -2.06 -28.51 1.19
N ILE A 491 -2.20 -27.70 2.24
CA ILE A 491 -1.15 -26.85 2.80
C ILE A 491 -1.22 -26.91 4.33
N ILE A 492 -0.07 -27.11 4.98
CA ILE A 492 0.06 -27.08 6.44
C ILE A 492 0.24 -25.61 6.86
N ALA A 493 -0.56 -25.14 7.83
CA ALA A 493 -0.48 -23.79 8.39
C ALA A 493 -0.14 -23.78 9.90
N LYS A 494 -0.37 -24.91 10.58
CA LYS A 494 0.10 -25.19 11.95
C LYS A 494 0.74 -26.58 12.02
N PRO A 495 1.96 -26.72 12.58
CA PRO A 495 2.81 -25.67 13.14
C PRO A 495 3.24 -24.66 12.09
N ALA A 496 3.41 -23.41 12.52
CA ALA A 496 3.75 -22.28 11.66
C ALA A 496 5.26 -22.21 11.35
N HIS A 497 5.63 -21.40 10.37
CA HIS A 497 7.04 -21.18 10.06
C HIS A 497 7.73 -20.44 11.21
N GLY A 498 8.82 -21.01 11.73
CA GLY A 498 9.51 -20.46 12.88
C GLY A 498 8.84 -20.75 14.23
N GLU A 499 7.72 -21.48 14.27
CA GLU A 499 7.10 -21.91 15.53
C GLU A 499 8.07 -22.78 16.33
N THR A 500 8.06 -22.65 17.66
CA THR A 500 8.93 -23.43 18.54
C THR A 500 8.16 -24.10 19.68
N ILE A 501 8.56 -25.32 20.03
CA ILE A 501 8.06 -26.06 21.19
C ILE A 501 9.26 -26.38 22.09
N SER A 502 9.21 -25.95 23.35
CA SER A 502 10.28 -26.26 24.31
C SER A 502 10.26 -27.75 24.67
N LEU A 503 11.42 -28.40 24.70
CA LEU A 503 11.49 -29.82 25.11
C LEU A 503 11.09 -30.03 26.59
N SER A 504 11.05 -28.96 27.41
CA SER A 504 10.50 -29.00 28.78
C SER A 504 8.97 -29.06 28.86
N GLN A 505 8.28 -28.64 27.79
CA GLN A 505 6.82 -28.66 27.66
C GLN A 505 6.32 -29.97 27.05
N ALA A 506 7.19 -30.71 26.34
CA ALA A 506 6.92 -31.98 25.69
C ALA A 506 6.75 -33.15 26.67
N ARG A 507 5.64 -33.15 27.42
CA ARG A 507 5.28 -34.21 28.37
C ARG A 507 4.40 -35.26 27.69
N LYS A 508 4.56 -36.54 28.07
CA LYS A 508 3.70 -37.64 27.60
C LYS A 508 2.24 -37.32 27.93
N GLY A 509 1.35 -37.39 26.93
CA GLY A 509 -0.06 -37.02 27.07
C GLY A 509 -0.37 -35.54 26.81
N SER A 510 0.62 -34.71 26.47
CA SER A 510 0.38 -33.42 25.82
C SER A 510 0.20 -33.63 24.32
N SER A 511 -0.90 -33.13 23.76
CA SER A 511 -1.19 -33.17 22.32
C SER A 511 -0.84 -31.86 21.62
N TYR A 512 -0.44 -31.94 20.35
CA TYR A 512 -0.28 -30.81 19.44
C TYR A 512 -1.28 -30.92 18.28
N ARG A 513 -1.89 -29.79 17.87
CA ARG A 513 -2.84 -29.73 16.76
C ARG A 513 -2.15 -29.30 15.47
N ILE A 514 -1.88 -30.26 14.59
CA ILE A 514 -1.47 -29.99 13.21
C ILE A 514 -2.73 -29.54 12.44
N ALA A 515 -2.66 -28.46 11.68
CA ALA A 515 -3.81 -27.93 10.96
C ALA A 515 -3.44 -27.20 9.66
N GLY A 516 -4.40 -27.04 8.76
CA GLY A 516 -4.19 -26.40 7.48
C GLY A 516 -5.45 -26.24 6.64
N ILE A 517 -5.25 -26.02 5.34
CA ILE A 517 -6.31 -25.86 4.33
C ILE A 517 -6.15 -26.90 3.21
N ALA A 518 -7.25 -27.21 2.53
CA ALA A 518 -7.27 -27.98 1.29
C ALA A 518 -8.40 -27.51 0.37
N TYR A 519 -8.19 -27.58 -0.95
CA TYR A 519 -9.14 -27.14 -1.97
C TYR A 519 -8.97 -27.94 -3.28
N ASP A 520 -9.94 -27.84 -4.18
CA ASP A 520 -9.92 -28.44 -5.53
C ASP A 520 -10.67 -27.56 -6.54
N GLY A 521 -10.49 -27.81 -7.84
CA GLY A 521 -11.18 -27.10 -8.93
C GLY A 521 -12.56 -27.66 -9.26
N GLY A 522 -13.24 -27.05 -10.23
CA GLY A 522 -14.50 -27.52 -10.83
C GLY A 522 -15.74 -27.57 -9.90
N GLY A 523 -15.54 -27.36 -8.60
CA GLY A 523 -16.52 -27.55 -7.54
C GLY A 523 -16.48 -28.94 -6.90
N HIS A 524 -15.35 -29.65 -6.94
CA HIS A 524 -15.23 -31.02 -6.44
C HIS A 524 -14.99 -31.08 -4.91
N GLU A 525 -15.67 -31.99 -4.20
CA GLU A 525 -15.48 -32.18 -2.75
C GLU A 525 -14.08 -32.74 -2.43
N VAL A 526 -13.37 -32.10 -1.50
CA VAL A 526 -12.16 -32.65 -0.85
C VAL A 526 -12.58 -33.72 0.16
N GLN A 527 -12.77 -34.96 -0.32
CA GLN A 527 -13.33 -36.08 0.43
C GLN A 527 -12.44 -36.62 1.57
N ARG A 528 -11.14 -36.30 1.57
CA ARG A 528 -10.20 -36.75 2.60
C ARG A 528 -8.94 -35.88 2.61
N VAL A 529 -8.43 -35.58 3.80
CA VAL A 529 -7.09 -35.06 4.02
C VAL A 529 -6.33 -36.02 4.94
N GLU A 530 -5.05 -36.23 4.68
CA GLU A 530 -4.19 -37.13 5.44
C GLU A 530 -2.85 -36.46 5.78
N VAL A 531 -2.32 -36.74 6.98
CA VAL A 531 -1.00 -36.29 7.43
C VAL A 531 -0.11 -37.48 7.78
N SER A 532 1.13 -37.46 7.30
CA SER A 532 2.18 -38.41 7.64
C SER A 532 3.24 -37.77 8.53
N LEU A 533 3.79 -38.57 9.45
CA LEU A 533 4.90 -38.21 10.34
C LEU A 533 6.21 -38.96 10.02
N ASP A 534 6.22 -39.82 8.98
CA ASP A 534 7.31 -40.75 8.67
C ASP A 534 7.78 -40.73 7.20
N ASN A 535 7.58 -39.58 6.54
CA ASN A 535 7.85 -39.30 5.11
C ASN A 535 6.94 -40.07 4.12
N GLY A 536 5.72 -40.39 4.55
CA GLY A 536 4.62 -40.89 3.71
C GLY A 536 4.43 -42.42 3.71
N LYS A 537 4.95 -43.14 4.71
CA LYS A 537 4.77 -44.59 4.85
C LYS A 537 3.46 -44.91 5.59
N THR A 538 3.18 -44.19 6.66
CA THR A 538 1.89 -44.21 7.38
C THR A 538 1.21 -42.85 7.32
N TRP A 539 -0.12 -42.85 7.46
CA TRP A 539 -0.98 -41.70 7.23
C TRP A 539 -2.09 -41.67 8.27
N LEU A 540 -2.24 -40.54 8.95
CA LEU A 540 -3.31 -40.22 9.88
C LEU A 540 -4.43 -39.50 9.13
N TYR A 541 -5.69 -39.87 9.36
CA TYR A 541 -6.84 -39.14 8.83
C TYR A 541 -6.95 -37.78 9.56
N CYS A 542 -7.20 -36.70 8.80
CA CYS A 542 -7.41 -35.37 9.36
C CYS A 542 -8.90 -35.02 9.37
N ILE A 543 -9.40 -34.57 10.52
CA ILE A 543 -10.77 -34.08 10.66
C ILE A 543 -10.94 -32.83 9.82
N ARG A 544 -11.94 -32.82 8.94
CA ARG A 544 -12.26 -31.67 8.08
C ARG A 544 -13.19 -30.69 8.79
N ARG A 545 -13.33 -29.50 8.23
CA ARG A 545 -14.31 -28.48 8.63
C ARG A 545 -14.75 -27.68 7.41
N PHE A 546 -16.06 -27.62 7.21
CA PHE A 546 -16.73 -26.93 6.11
C PHE A 546 -17.44 -25.66 6.62
N PRO A 547 -17.80 -24.73 5.72
CA PRO A 547 -18.87 -23.75 5.94
C PRO A 547 -20.20 -24.40 6.35
N GLU A 548 -21.14 -23.62 6.89
CA GLU A 548 -22.47 -24.11 7.32
C GLU A 548 -23.35 -24.54 6.13
N THR A 549 -23.19 -23.88 4.99
CA THR A 549 -23.89 -24.16 3.71
C THR A 549 -22.87 -24.25 2.57
N PRO A 550 -22.10 -25.36 2.47
CA PRO A 550 -20.98 -25.47 1.52
C PRO A 550 -21.37 -26.03 0.15
N ILE A 551 -22.59 -26.58 0.02
CA ILE A 551 -23.06 -27.28 -1.19
C ILE A 551 -23.86 -26.31 -2.07
N ARG A 552 -23.52 -26.20 -3.35
CA ARG A 552 -24.36 -25.61 -4.40
C ARG A 552 -24.81 -26.70 -5.37
N HIS A 553 -26.02 -26.56 -5.92
CA HIS A 553 -26.57 -27.43 -6.97
C HIS A 553 -26.43 -28.94 -6.69
N GLY A 554 -26.62 -29.37 -5.44
CA GLY A 554 -26.49 -30.76 -4.98
C GLY A 554 -25.08 -31.37 -4.94
N ASN A 555 -24.10 -30.86 -5.69
CA ASN A 555 -22.77 -31.48 -5.78
C ASN A 555 -21.56 -30.54 -5.92
N LYS A 556 -21.76 -29.22 -6.04
CA LYS A 556 -20.68 -28.23 -6.18
C LYS A 556 -20.21 -27.74 -4.82
N TYR A 557 -18.91 -27.83 -4.58
CA TYR A 557 -18.21 -27.29 -3.40
C TYR A 557 -17.27 -26.18 -3.85
N TRP A 558 -17.69 -24.91 -3.72
CA TRP A 558 -16.90 -23.76 -4.18
C TRP A 558 -15.88 -23.24 -3.15
N THR A 559 -15.92 -23.75 -1.92
CA THR A 559 -15.01 -23.33 -0.84
C THR A 559 -13.92 -24.35 -0.58
N TRP A 560 -12.80 -23.88 -0.02
CA TRP A 560 -11.84 -24.73 0.66
C TRP A 560 -12.47 -25.46 1.87
N VAL A 561 -11.73 -26.42 2.42
CA VAL A 561 -11.96 -26.95 3.77
C VAL A 561 -10.76 -26.61 4.65
N HIS A 562 -11.03 -26.27 5.90
CA HIS A 562 -9.99 -26.33 6.93
C HIS A 562 -9.89 -27.77 7.44
N TRP A 563 -8.71 -28.22 7.87
CA TRP A 563 -8.52 -29.56 8.41
C TRP A 563 -7.57 -29.55 9.60
N HIS A 564 -7.68 -30.55 10.49
CA HIS A 564 -6.73 -30.74 11.59
C HIS A 564 -6.58 -32.20 12.03
N VAL A 565 -5.47 -32.50 12.73
CA VAL A 565 -5.26 -33.74 13.47
C VAL A 565 -4.49 -33.45 14.76
N ASP A 566 -4.88 -34.11 15.85
CA ASP A 566 -4.22 -33.97 17.16
C ASP A 566 -3.29 -35.17 17.40
N VAL A 567 -2.01 -34.91 17.67
CA VAL A 567 -0.95 -35.93 17.81
C VAL A 567 -0.18 -35.77 19.12
N ASP A 568 0.43 -36.83 19.68
CA ASP A 568 1.28 -36.68 20.87
C ASP A 568 2.51 -35.81 20.55
N VAL A 569 2.90 -34.91 21.45
CA VAL A 569 4.16 -34.16 21.30
C VAL A 569 5.36 -35.11 21.31
N VAL A 570 5.30 -36.25 22.02
CA VAL A 570 6.37 -37.29 22.00
C VAL A 570 6.40 -38.06 20.67
N GLN A 571 5.28 -38.19 19.96
CA GLN A 571 5.25 -38.75 18.61
C GLN A 571 5.80 -37.72 17.61
N LEU A 572 5.41 -36.44 17.74
CA LEU A 572 5.89 -35.34 16.92
C LEU A 572 7.40 -35.14 17.05
N LEU A 573 7.97 -35.25 18.26
CA LEU A 573 9.42 -35.24 18.51
C LEU A 573 10.19 -36.41 17.88
N ARG A 574 9.50 -37.47 17.43
CA ARG A 574 10.07 -38.64 16.74
C ARG A 574 9.79 -38.62 15.24
N ALA A 575 8.98 -37.69 14.75
CA ALA A 575 8.63 -37.57 13.35
C ALA A 575 9.86 -37.12 12.53
N SER A 576 9.93 -37.53 11.27
CA SER A 576 10.99 -37.09 10.33
C SER A 576 10.63 -35.81 9.57
N GLY A 577 9.36 -35.40 9.67
CA GLY A 577 8.71 -34.30 8.99
C GLY A 577 7.20 -34.45 9.16
N ILE A 578 6.44 -33.39 8.92
CA ILE A 578 4.98 -33.43 8.82
C ILE A 578 4.64 -33.25 7.35
N THR A 579 3.99 -34.22 6.72
CA THR A 579 3.66 -34.19 5.28
C THR A 579 2.16 -34.34 5.08
N ALA A 580 1.52 -33.43 4.35
CA ALA A 580 0.10 -33.44 4.05
C ALA A 580 -0.20 -33.85 2.59
N ARG A 581 -1.34 -34.54 2.39
CA ARG A 581 -1.97 -34.75 1.08
C ARG A 581 -3.50 -34.79 1.20
N CYS A 582 -4.21 -34.55 0.12
CA CYS A 582 -5.68 -34.70 0.05
C CYS A 582 -6.16 -35.53 -1.16
N PHE A 583 -7.43 -35.92 -1.13
CA PHE A 583 -8.14 -36.67 -2.16
C PHE A 583 -9.49 -36.04 -2.47
N ASN A 584 -9.91 -36.09 -3.74
CA ASN A 584 -11.22 -35.59 -4.20
C ASN A 584 -12.24 -36.71 -4.49
N VAL A 585 -13.42 -36.33 -5.02
CA VAL A 585 -14.52 -37.25 -5.37
C VAL A 585 -14.09 -38.38 -6.33
N PHE A 586 -13.22 -38.07 -7.29
CA PHE A 586 -12.69 -39.02 -8.28
C PHE A 586 -11.54 -39.89 -7.75
N LYS A 587 -11.14 -39.67 -6.49
CA LYS A 587 -9.98 -40.30 -5.82
C LYS A 587 -8.62 -39.90 -6.43
N ASN A 588 -8.58 -38.80 -7.18
CA ASN A 588 -7.32 -38.14 -7.53
C ASN A 588 -6.61 -37.70 -6.24
N THR A 589 -5.28 -37.59 -6.28
CA THR A 589 -4.45 -37.17 -5.15
C THR A 589 -3.25 -36.38 -5.63
N GLN A 590 -2.67 -35.59 -4.73
CA GLN A 590 -1.43 -34.84 -4.96
C GLN A 590 -0.22 -35.77 -5.26
N PRO A 591 0.69 -35.38 -6.18
CA PRO A 591 1.93 -36.11 -6.44
C PRO A 591 2.90 -35.97 -5.26
N ARG A 592 3.77 -36.98 -5.07
CA ARG A 592 4.80 -36.94 -4.02
C ARG A 592 5.80 -35.82 -4.25
N ASP A 593 6.31 -35.75 -5.48
CA ASP A 593 7.41 -34.88 -5.87
C ASP A 593 6.89 -33.73 -6.76
N PRO A 594 7.46 -32.51 -6.66
CA PRO A 594 7.08 -31.36 -7.48
C PRO A 594 7.33 -31.54 -8.98
N ASN A 595 6.40 -31.05 -9.80
CA ASN A 595 6.53 -31.01 -11.26
C ASN A 595 6.85 -29.58 -11.73
N TRP A 596 8.11 -29.33 -12.07
CA TRP A 596 8.58 -28.00 -12.50
C TRP A 596 8.05 -27.64 -13.90
N ASN A 597 7.78 -26.35 -14.11
CA ASN A 597 7.43 -25.77 -15.41
C ASN A 597 7.93 -24.32 -15.49
N ILE A 598 8.15 -23.80 -16.71
CA ILE A 598 8.77 -22.49 -16.95
C ILE A 598 8.04 -21.29 -16.33
N MET A 599 6.73 -21.41 -16.08
CA MET A 599 5.91 -20.36 -15.43
C MET A 599 5.78 -20.55 -13.90
N GLY A 600 6.30 -21.66 -13.37
CA GLY A 600 6.23 -22.01 -11.95
C GLY A 600 4.80 -22.13 -11.41
N MET A 601 3.87 -22.63 -12.24
CA MET A 601 2.44 -22.66 -11.93
C MET A 601 1.96 -24.03 -11.44
N MET A 602 0.79 -24.03 -10.78
CA MET A 602 0.01 -25.20 -10.39
C MET A 602 0.78 -26.22 -9.50
N ASN A 603 1.68 -25.75 -8.65
CA ASN A 603 2.40 -26.64 -7.72
C ASN A 603 1.46 -27.22 -6.65
N ASN A 604 1.22 -28.53 -6.71
CA ASN A 604 0.41 -29.26 -5.74
C ASN A 604 1.07 -30.49 -5.14
N CYS A 605 2.41 -30.61 -5.12
CA CYS A 605 3.06 -31.77 -4.48
C CYS A 605 2.80 -31.83 -2.95
N TRP A 606 3.12 -32.96 -2.30
CA TRP A 606 2.87 -33.16 -0.86
C TRP A 606 3.56 -32.08 0.01
N TYR A 607 2.76 -31.20 0.61
CA TYR A 607 3.28 -30.11 1.43
C TYR A 607 3.96 -30.66 2.69
N THR A 608 5.23 -30.30 2.92
CA THR A 608 6.04 -30.89 4.00
C THR A 608 6.69 -29.83 4.88
N VAL A 609 6.40 -29.87 6.18
CA VAL A 609 7.12 -29.09 7.22
C VAL A 609 8.20 -29.97 7.84
N LYS A 610 9.41 -29.44 8.04
CA LYS A 610 10.51 -30.13 8.72
C LYS A 610 10.74 -29.58 10.12
N MET A 611 11.39 -30.37 10.96
CA MET A 611 11.71 -30.03 12.35
C MET A 611 13.22 -30.02 12.55
N GLU A 612 13.70 -29.08 13.35
CA GLU A 612 15.09 -28.95 13.76
C GLU A 612 15.13 -28.85 15.29
N ILE A 613 16.00 -29.62 15.96
CA ILE A 613 16.21 -29.47 17.41
C ILE A 613 17.37 -28.49 17.61
N VAL A 614 17.06 -27.30 18.12
CA VAL A 614 18.00 -26.21 18.30
C VAL A 614 18.43 -26.12 19.76
N ASN A 615 19.75 -26.08 19.97
CA ASN A 615 20.38 -25.91 21.27
C ASN A 615 21.40 -24.76 21.19
N ARG A 616 20.97 -23.54 21.58
CA ARG A 616 21.83 -22.34 21.62
C ARG A 616 22.35 -22.13 23.03
N GLU A 617 23.61 -21.73 23.17
CA GLU A 617 24.25 -21.38 24.47
C GLU A 617 23.50 -20.28 25.25
N GLN A 618 22.71 -19.46 24.55
CA GLN A 618 21.89 -18.39 25.12
C GLN A 618 20.49 -18.85 25.58
N SER A 619 20.10 -20.10 25.33
CA SER A 619 18.83 -20.67 25.81
C SER A 619 19.08 -21.72 26.88
N ALA A 620 18.48 -21.55 28.06
CA ALA A 620 18.59 -22.51 29.16
C ALA A 620 17.90 -23.87 28.88
N VAL A 621 17.10 -23.97 27.80
CA VAL A 621 16.40 -25.20 27.41
C VAL A 621 16.43 -25.35 25.87
N PRO A 622 16.72 -26.54 25.33
CA PRO A 622 16.59 -26.82 23.90
C PRO A 622 15.12 -26.82 23.45
N TYR A 623 14.89 -26.53 22.18
CA TYR A 623 13.56 -26.47 21.58
C TYR A 623 13.53 -27.11 20.19
N MET A 624 12.36 -27.61 19.80
CA MET A 624 12.06 -28.00 18.43
C MET A 624 11.58 -26.76 17.66
N LEU A 625 12.11 -26.55 16.46
CA LEU A 625 11.82 -25.46 15.55
C LEU A 625 11.18 -26.01 14.27
N PHE A 626 10.06 -25.44 13.83
CA PHE A 626 9.37 -25.84 12.61
C PHE A 626 9.77 -24.96 11.41
N ARG A 627 10.05 -25.61 10.28
CA ARG A 627 10.41 -24.97 9.01
C ARG A 627 9.47 -25.42 7.91
N HIS A 628 8.84 -24.49 7.21
CA HIS A 628 8.08 -24.78 5.99
C HIS A 628 9.05 -25.03 4.81
N PRO A 629 8.60 -25.54 3.64
CA PRO A 629 9.45 -25.71 2.46
C PRO A 629 10.23 -24.43 2.15
N THR A 630 9.51 -23.32 2.12
CA THR A 630 9.99 -21.96 1.87
C THR A 630 9.43 -21.03 2.96
N GLU A 631 10.03 -19.86 3.09
CA GLU A 631 9.47 -18.75 3.87
C GLU A 631 8.90 -17.72 2.87
N PRO A 632 7.70 -17.15 3.09
CA PRO A 632 7.08 -16.17 2.18
C PRO A 632 7.94 -14.92 1.93
N GLY A 633 7.61 -14.14 0.89
CA GLY A 633 8.37 -12.97 0.49
C GLY A 633 9.86 -13.29 0.28
N LYS A 634 10.74 -12.50 0.90
CA LYS A 634 12.20 -12.64 0.80
C LYS A 634 12.83 -13.60 1.83
N GLY A 635 12.04 -14.27 2.65
CA GLY A 635 12.58 -15.16 3.68
C GLY A 635 13.39 -16.33 3.10
N GLU A 636 14.57 -16.59 3.67
CA GLU A 636 15.42 -17.75 3.37
C GLU A 636 15.31 -18.88 4.40
N GLY A 637 14.50 -18.70 5.45
CA GLY A 637 14.35 -19.62 6.57
C GLY A 637 13.71 -20.97 6.22
N GLY A 638 13.27 -21.18 4.98
CA GLY A 638 12.72 -22.46 4.51
C GLY A 638 13.72 -23.61 4.61
N TRP A 639 13.22 -24.86 4.70
CA TRP A 639 14.10 -26.03 4.69
C TRP A 639 14.62 -26.38 3.29
N MET A 640 13.90 -26.00 2.23
CA MET A 640 14.44 -26.08 0.87
C MET A 640 15.62 -25.12 0.76
N LYS A 641 16.61 -25.48 -0.04
CA LYS A 641 17.78 -24.65 -0.36
C LYS A 641 17.98 -24.63 -1.88
N PRO A 642 18.51 -23.54 -2.45
CA PRO A 642 18.64 -23.40 -3.89
C PRO A 642 19.48 -24.53 -4.48
N SER A 643 19.04 -25.06 -5.62
CA SER A 643 19.75 -26.13 -6.32
C SER A 643 21.16 -25.73 -6.74
N THR A 644 21.99 -26.73 -7.05
CA THR A 644 23.33 -26.49 -7.59
C THR A 644 23.31 -25.68 -8.90
N GLU A 645 22.25 -25.81 -9.71
CA GLU A 645 22.05 -25.00 -10.92
C GLU A 645 21.85 -23.52 -10.57
N ASN A 646 20.88 -23.21 -9.69
CA ASN A 646 20.63 -21.84 -9.21
C ASN A 646 21.89 -21.22 -8.60
N ARG A 647 22.57 -21.94 -7.69
CA ARG A 647 23.79 -21.46 -7.03
C ARG A 647 24.94 -21.20 -8.02
N ILE A 648 25.04 -21.98 -9.10
CA ILE A 648 26.01 -21.72 -10.17
C ILE A 648 25.61 -20.50 -11.01
N SER A 649 24.31 -20.23 -11.24
CA SER A 649 23.90 -18.98 -11.88
C SER A 649 24.18 -17.76 -11.00
N ASP A 650 23.94 -17.84 -9.69
CA ASP A 650 24.18 -16.76 -8.74
C ASP A 650 25.68 -16.40 -8.70
N THR A 651 26.56 -17.39 -8.47
CA THR A 651 28.01 -17.16 -8.50
C THR A 651 28.54 -16.72 -9.87
N ARG A 652 27.83 -16.99 -10.98
CA ARG A 652 28.15 -16.43 -12.30
C ARG A 652 27.69 -14.98 -12.49
N GLN A 653 26.67 -14.53 -11.76
CA GLN A 653 26.24 -13.12 -11.72
C GLN A 653 27.14 -12.31 -10.76
N GLU A 654 27.58 -12.90 -9.65
CA GLU A 654 28.60 -12.34 -8.75
C GLU A 654 29.95 -12.17 -9.46
N ALA A 655 30.47 -13.22 -10.09
CA ALA A 655 31.78 -13.25 -10.76
C ALA A 655 31.87 -12.43 -12.07
N ARG A 656 30.88 -11.57 -12.35
CA ARG A 656 30.87 -10.60 -13.46
C ARG A 656 30.88 -9.13 -12.98
N ALA A 657 30.92 -8.88 -11.67
CA ALA A 657 31.02 -7.53 -11.13
C ALA A 657 32.30 -6.79 -11.62
N PRO A 658 32.23 -5.52 -12.07
CA PRO A 658 33.41 -4.79 -12.52
C PRO A 658 34.29 -4.30 -11.36
N GLU A 659 35.59 -4.18 -11.60
CA GLU A 659 36.60 -3.83 -10.58
C GLU A 659 36.52 -2.40 -10.03
N LYS A 660 35.80 -1.49 -10.70
CA LYS A 660 35.68 -0.08 -10.28
C LYS A 660 34.83 0.04 -9.04
N GLN A 661 35.33 0.76 -8.02
CA GLN A 661 34.57 1.07 -6.82
C GLN A 661 34.15 2.55 -6.80
N PHE A 662 32.94 2.81 -6.29
CA PHE A 662 32.36 4.14 -6.14
C PHE A 662 32.03 4.45 -4.68
N THR A 663 32.23 5.70 -4.27
CA THR A 663 31.81 6.21 -2.96
C THR A 663 30.35 6.65 -2.99
N ARG A 664 29.73 6.71 -1.80
CA ARG A 664 28.38 7.29 -1.64
C ARG A 664 28.32 8.71 -2.21
N GLU A 665 29.32 9.51 -1.89
CA GLU A 665 29.46 10.93 -2.26
C GLU A 665 29.64 11.13 -3.78
N GLU A 666 30.03 10.11 -4.53
CA GLU A 666 30.03 10.11 -6.00
C GLU A 666 28.64 9.76 -6.54
N ILE A 667 28.05 8.66 -6.09
CA ILE A 667 26.75 8.17 -6.57
C ILE A 667 25.65 9.22 -6.35
N GLU A 668 25.65 9.91 -5.21
CA GLU A 668 24.67 10.96 -4.84
C GLU A 668 24.69 12.21 -5.74
N LYS A 669 25.55 12.29 -6.76
CA LYS A 669 25.54 13.34 -7.79
C LYS A 669 24.65 13.02 -9.01
N HIS A 670 24.26 11.76 -9.17
CA HIS A 670 23.64 11.23 -10.40
C HIS A 670 22.15 10.92 -10.14
N ASP A 671 21.40 11.96 -9.80
CA ASP A 671 20.08 11.94 -9.14
C ASP A 671 18.87 12.25 -10.04
N ASN A 672 19.05 12.37 -11.36
CA ASN A 672 18.08 13.03 -12.23
C ASN A 672 17.88 12.37 -13.61
N GLN A 673 16.85 12.80 -14.34
CA GLN A 673 16.41 12.19 -15.62
C GLN A 673 17.40 12.25 -16.80
N HIS A 674 18.55 12.93 -16.64
CA HIS A 674 19.59 13.03 -17.66
C HIS A 674 20.93 12.45 -17.19
N ASP A 675 21.02 12.06 -15.91
CA ASP A 675 22.19 11.46 -15.28
C ASP A 675 21.69 10.70 -14.04
N CYS A 676 21.38 9.41 -14.23
CA CYS A 676 20.57 8.59 -13.32
C CYS A 676 21.31 7.31 -12.93
N TRP A 677 22.03 7.32 -11.80
CA TRP A 677 22.70 6.11 -11.29
C TRP A 677 21.87 5.42 -10.20
N ILE A 678 21.85 4.09 -10.21
CA ILE A 678 21.14 3.27 -9.22
C ILE A 678 22.06 2.20 -8.62
N VAL A 679 21.78 1.78 -7.39
CA VAL A 679 22.56 0.75 -6.67
C VAL A 679 21.74 -0.54 -6.49
N VAL A 680 22.13 -1.61 -7.19
CA VAL A 680 21.47 -2.93 -7.10
C VAL A 680 22.53 -3.99 -6.73
N ASP A 681 22.31 -4.71 -5.63
CA ASP A 681 23.19 -5.79 -5.14
C ASP A 681 24.65 -5.31 -4.96
N GLY A 682 24.80 -4.13 -4.35
CA GLY A 682 26.09 -3.46 -4.19
C GLY A 682 26.79 -3.03 -5.49
N LYS A 683 26.18 -3.25 -6.66
CA LYS A 683 26.68 -2.81 -7.97
C LYS A 683 26.03 -1.49 -8.37
N VAL A 684 26.77 -0.64 -9.07
CA VAL A 684 26.36 0.70 -9.51
C VAL A 684 26.10 0.66 -11.02
N TYR A 685 24.98 1.23 -11.46
CA TYR A 685 24.51 1.17 -12.84
C TYR A 685 24.05 2.54 -13.34
N ASP A 686 24.36 2.89 -14.58
CA ASP A 686 23.78 4.02 -15.29
C ASP A 686 22.46 3.61 -15.94
N ALA A 687 21.34 3.97 -15.31
CA ALA A 687 20.01 3.64 -15.79
C ALA A 687 19.43 4.69 -16.77
N THR A 688 20.19 5.75 -17.11
CA THR A 688 19.71 6.87 -17.93
C THR A 688 19.17 6.42 -19.29
N SER A 689 19.82 5.44 -19.91
CA SER A 689 19.41 4.83 -21.19
C SER A 689 18.18 3.90 -21.10
N VAL A 690 17.78 3.51 -19.89
CA VAL A 690 16.65 2.61 -19.61
C VAL A 690 15.36 3.38 -19.32
N LEU A 691 15.48 4.60 -18.78
CA LEU A 691 14.36 5.50 -18.44
C LEU A 691 13.31 5.67 -19.55
N GLY A 692 13.76 5.71 -20.81
CA GLY A 692 12.89 5.97 -21.97
C GLY A 692 12.01 4.81 -22.43
N TRP A 693 12.24 3.58 -21.93
CA TRP A 693 11.52 2.37 -22.37
C TRP A 693 11.21 1.36 -21.24
N HIS A 694 11.58 1.65 -19.99
CA HIS A 694 11.26 0.77 -18.85
C HIS A 694 9.75 0.55 -18.70
N PRO A 695 9.25 -0.70 -18.57
CA PRO A 695 7.81 -0.98 -18.48
C PRO A 695 7.07 -0.34 -17.29
N GLY A 696 7.78 -0.02 -16.20
CA GLY A 696 7.22 0.74 -15.05
C GLY A 696 7.29 2.26 -15.23
N GLY A 697 7.80 2.74 -16.36
CA GLY A 697 8.04 4.16 -16.64
C GLY A 697 9.27 4.72 -15.92
N PRO A 698 9.75 5.92 -16.33
CA PRO A 698 10.96 6.53 -15.78
C PRO A 698 10.86 6.84 -14.28
N ALA A 699 9.65 7.08 -13.75
CA ALA A 699 9.44 7.39 -12.34
C ALA A 699 9.89 6.26 -11.40
N ALA A 700 9.67 4.99 -11.78
CA ALA A 700 10.04 3.82 -10.98
C ALA A 700 11.57 3.66 -10.81
N ILE A 701 12.36 4.17 -11.77
CA ILE A 701 13.82 4.20 -11.68
C ILE A 701 14.28 5.49 -10.99
N LEU A 702 13.68 6.63 -11.30
CA LEU A 702 14.06 7.94 -10.75
C LEU A 702 13.81 8.08 -9.24
N GLU A 703 12.94 7.25 -8.65
CA GLU A 703 12.84 7.17 -7.19
C GLU A 703 14.17 6.68 -6.56
N HIS A 704 15.02 5.98 -7.30
CA HIS A 704 16.29 5.42 -6.85
C HIS A 704 17.53 6.18 -7.33
N ALA A 705 17.35 7.21 -8.16
CA ALA A 705 18.46 7.95 -8.75
C ALA A 705 19.36 8.61 -7.69
N GLY A 706 20.66 8.35 -7.77
CA GLY A 706 21.69 8.80 -6.84
C GLY A 706 21.62 8.16 -5.44
N LYS A 707 20.64 7.30 -5.15
CA LYS A 707 20.41 6.80 -3.79
C LYS A 707 21.24 5.56 -3.47
N VAL A 708 21.75 5.52 -2.24
CA VAL A 708 22.64 4.49 -1.72
C VAL A 708 21.97 3.80 -0.52
N HIS A 709 20.93 3.01 -0.81
CA HIS A 709 20.14 2.26 0.17
C HIS A 709 19.73 0.87 -0.34
N GLN A 710 19.12 0.05 0.52
CA GLN A 710 18.81 -1.35 0.21
C GLN A 710 17.60 -1.47 -0.74
N ASP A 711 16.63 -0.55 -0.65
CA ASP A 711 15.31 -0.62 -1.28
C ASP A 711 15.40 -0.79 -2.81
N THR A 712 16.40 -0.16 -3.46
CA THR A 712 16.68 -0.29 -4.90
C THR A 712 17.06 -1.71 -5.31
N THR A 713 17.91 -2.37 -4.51
CA THR A 713 18.26 -3.78 -4.68
C THR A 713 17.04 -4.65 -4.47
N ASP A 714 16.30 -4.33 -3.42
CA ASP A 714 15.12 -5.04 -2.96
C ASP A 714 13.95 -5.00 -3.94
N GLU A 715 13.73 -3.88 -4.63
CA GLU A 715 12.72 -3.75 -5.68
C GLU A 715 13.16 -4.45 -6.96
N PHE A 716 14.42 -4.26 -7.37
CA PHE A 716 14.94 -4.89 -8.59
C PHE A 716 14.78 -6.42 -8.53
N SER A 717 15.29 -7.05 -7.47
CA SER A 717 15.31 -8.51 -7.28
C SER A 717 13.92 -9.15 -7.19
N SER A 718 12.87 -8.37 -6.90
CA SER A 718 11.51 -8.88 -6.66
C SER A 718 10.60 -8.80 -7.89
N ILE A 719 11.08 -8.19 -8.99
CA ILE A 719 10.27 -7.87 -10.17
C ILE A 719 10.97 -8.31 -11.48
N HIS A 720 12.30 -8.30 -11.52
CA HIS A 720 13.08 -8.39 -12.77
C HIS A 720 13.68 -9.79 -13.02
N ASP A 721 13.55 -10.29 -14.24
CA ASP A 721 13.98 -11.65 -14.65
C ASP A 721 15.42 -11.70 -15.22
N ASP A 722 15.85 -12.83 -15.80
CA ASP A 722 17.14 -12.97 -16.48
C ASP A 722 17.37 -12.00 -17.64
N PHE A 723 16.33 -11.61 -18.41
CA PHE A 723 16.48 -10.63 -19.49
C PHE A 723 16.68 -9.22 -18.92
N ALA A 724 15.89 -8.84 -17.91
CA ALA A 724 16.08 -7.58 -17.21
C ALA A 724 17.44 -7.53 -16.47
N ASN A 725 17.92 -8.66 -15.94
CA ASN A 725 19.29 -8.79 -15.42
C ASN A 725 20.34 -8.61 -16.53
N GLN A 726 20.16 -9.20 -17.72
CA GLN A 726 21.07 -8.96 -18.86
C GLN A 726 21.10 -7.48 -19.26
N LYS A 727 19.95 -6.80 -19.30
CA LYS A 727 19.87 -5.35 -19.56
C LYS A 727 20.50 -4.51 -18.46
N LEU A 728 20.38 -4.92 -17.20
CA LEU A 728 21.10 -4.28 -16.10
C LEU A 728 22.63 -4.46 -16.26
N GLN A 729 23.12 -5.63 -16.70
CA GLN A 729 24.54 -5.84 -17.00
C GLN A 729 25.07 -4.98 -18.17
N GLU A 730 24.23 -4.58 -19.13
CA GLU A 730 24.62 -3.59 -20.16
C GLU A 730 24.87 -2.18 -19.59
N CYS A 731 24.29 -1.88 -18.42
CA CYS A 731 24.35 -0.58 -17.75
C CYS A 731 25.41 -0.50 -16.62
N VAL A 732 26.22 -1.55 -16.40
CA VAL A 732 27.05 -1.64 -15.18
C VAL A 732 28.29 -0.74 -15.21
N LEU A 733 28.46 0.04 -14.15
CA LEU A 733 29.62 0.94 -13.97
C LEU A 733 30.69 0.32 -13.06
N GLY A 734 30.27 -0.43 -12.03
CA GLY A 734 31.15 -1.01 -11.00
C GLY A 734 30.39 -1.43 -9.74
N VAL A 735 31.05 -1.32 -8.59
CA VAL A 735 30.52 -1.66 -7.26
C VAL A 735 30.63 -0.50 -6.27
N VAL A 736 29.87 -0.54 -5.18
CA VAL A 736 30.03 0.41 -4.07
C VAL A 736 31.24 0.03 -3.22
N THR A 737 31.92 1.04 -2.66
CA THR A 737 32.98 0.83 -1.65
C THR A 737 32.45 0.13 -0.39
N GLU A 738 33.32 -0.58 0.33
CA GLU A 738 32.96 -1.28 1.58
C GLU A 738 32.33 -0.34 2.63
N LYS A 739 32.78 0.92 2.71
CA LYS A 739 32.17 1.97 3.56
C LYS A 739 30.71 2.24 3.18
N ALA A 740 30.39 2.26 1.89
CA ALA A 740 29.03 2.44 1.39
C ALA A 740 28.16 1.18 1.56
N ALA A 741 28.70 -0.02 1.32
CA ALA A 741 28.00 -1.28 1.59
C ALA A 741 27.60 -1.42 3.07
N ASN A 742 28.52 -1.10 3.99
CA ASN A 742 28.24 -1.10 5.43
C ASN A 742 27.23 0.00 5.83
N PHE A 743 27.20 1.14 5.13
CA PHE A 743 26.19 2.19 5.34
C PHE A 743 24.79 1.73 4.90
N ILE A 744 24.66 1.13 3.70
CA ILE A 744 23.41 0.53 3.21
C ILE A 744 22.86 -0.45 4.24
N LYS A 745 23.68 -1.43 4.64
CA LYS A 745 23.29 -2.48 5.58
C LYS A 745 22.89 -1.91 6.95
N LYS A 746 23.70 -1.02 7.53
CA LYS A 746 23.40 -0.43 8.83
C LYS A 746 22.12 0.41 8.82
N ASN A 747 21.84 1.11 7.72
CA ASN A 747 20.60 1.88 7.59
C ASN A 747 19.38 0.96 7.44
N ALA A 748 19.48 -0.12 6.66
CA ALA A 748 18.40 -1.12 6.55
C ALA A 748 18.12 -1.80 7.91
N GLU A 749 19.16 -2.20 8.65
CA GLU A 749 19.04 -2.75 10.00
C GLU A 749 18.42 -1.73 10.98
N ALA A 750 18.80 -0.45 10.90
CA ALA A 750 18.25 0.62 11.73
C ALA A 750 16.77 0.91 11.40
N ALA A 751 16.41 1.02 10.12
CA ALA A 751 15.05 1.25 9.66
C ALA A 751 14.12 0.09 10.03
N ALA A 752 14.54 -1.16 9.78
CA ALA A 752 13.77 -2.34 10.18
C ALA A 752 13.53 -2.39 11.70
N LYS A 753 14.54 -2.00 12.50
CA LYS A 753 14.42 -1.90 13.96
C LYS A 753 13.50 -0.76 14.40
N GLU A 754 13.55 0.40 13.74
CA GLU A 754 12.67 1.53 14.04
C GLU A 754 11.21 1.24 13.67
N ILE A 755 10.97 0.61 12.52
CA ILE A 755 9.65 0.11 12.10
C ILE A 755 9.11 -0.84 13.17
N ALA A 756 9.87 -1.86 13.56
CA ALA A 756 9.47 -2.83 14.59
C ALA A 756 9.18 -2.19 15.96
N LEU A 757 9.89 -1.12 16.35
CA LEU A 757 9.63 -0.36 17.56
C LEU A 757 8.42 0.59 17.42
N SER A 758 8.14 1.11 16.23
CA SER A 758 7.00 1.99 15.97
C SER A 758 5.66 1.25 16.03
N SER A 759 5.65 -0.03 15.61
CA SER A 759 4.49 -0.93 15.67
C SER A 759 4.04 -1.32 17.09
N ALA A 760 4.76 -0.88 18.13
CA ALA A 760 4.53 -1.27 19.53
C ALA A 760 4.18 -0.07 20.45
N LYS A 761 3.68 1.04 19.89
CA LYS A 761 3.35 2.27 20.62
C LYS A 761 1.85 2.46 20.88
N ASP A 762 1.57 3.34 21.85
CA ASP A 762 0.27 3.68 22.44
C ASP A 762 -0.87 3.89 21.42
N ASP A 763 -1.96 3.14 21.59
CA ASP A 763 -3.19 3.21 20.80
C ASP A 763 -3.86 4.60 20.78
N GLN A 764 -3.57 5.49 21.72
CA GLN A 764 -4.18 6.83 21.75
C GLN A 764 -3.53 7.83 20.77
N VAL A 765 -2.28 7.58 20.36
CA VAL A 765 -1.52 8.50 19.50
C VAL A 765 -1.84 8.28 18.01
N ILE A 766 -1.92 9.37 17.24
CA ILE A 766 -2.11 9.34 15.79
C ILE A 766 -0.80 9.23 15.01
N LEU A 767 0.17 10.11 15.27
CA LEU A 767 1.35 10.23 14.41
C LEU A 767 2.25 8.99 14.50
N GLN A 768 2.52 8.39 13.34
CA GLN A 768 3.41 7.26 13.16
C GLN A 768 4.42 7.57 12.05
N LYS A 769 5.71 7.30 12.30
CA LYS A 769 6.81 7.77 11.44
C LYS A 769 6.79 7.14 10.04
N HIS A 770 6.41 5.87 9.94
CA HIS A 770 6.44 5.06 8.72
C HIS A 770 5.05 4.67 8.21
N ARG A 771 4.00 5.42 8.61
CA ARG A 771 2.62 5.11 8.28
C ARG A 771 1.82 6.39 8.05
N TRP A 772 1.13 6.46 6.92
CA TRP A 772 0.19 7.54 6.65
C TRP A 772 -1.15 7.30 7.34
N VAL A 773 -1.76 8.35 7.86
CA VAL A 773 -3.04 8.33 8.57
C VAL A 773 -3.96 9.42 8.02
N PRO A 774 -5.20 9.10 7.58
CA PRO A 774 -6.12 10.10 7.06
C PRO A 774 -6.63 11.02 8.17
N VAL A 775 -6.78 12.31 7.86
CA VAL A 775 -7.37 13.32 8.73
C VAL A 775 -8.30 14.22 7.93
N LYS A 776 -9.41 14.61 8.55
CA LYS A 776 -10.57 15.16 7.84
C LYS A 776 -10.61 16.68 7.92
N LEU A 777 -10.67 17.38 6.80
CA LEU A 777 -10.77 18.85 6.78
C LEU A 777 -12.18 19.29 7.20
N ILE A 778 -12.32 19.77 8.44
CA ILE A 778 -13.62 20.16 9.01
C ILE A 778 -13.88 21.67 8.98
N ASN A 779 -12.84 22.51 8.85
CA ASN A 779 -13.00 23.97 8.79
C ASN A 779 -11.87 24.66 8.01
N ARG A 780 -12.21 25.76 7.32
CA ARG A 780 -11.29 26.65 6.58
C ARG A 780 -11.62 28.09 6.96
N LYS A 781 -10.75 28.76 7.73
CA LYS A 781 -10.92 30.14 8.20
C LYS A 781 -9.93 31.08 7.50
N GLU A 782 -10.41 32.18 6.96
CA GLU A 782 -9.56 33.26 6.41
C GLU A 782 -8.89 34.10 7.50
N ILE A 783 -7.66 34.53 7.23
CA ILE A 783 -6.87 35.46 8.06
C ILE A 783 -6.44 36.67 7.22
N SER A 784 -5.89 36.42 6.03
CA SER A 784 -5.55 37.42 5.03
C SER A 784 -5.97 36.95 3.64
N ALA A 785 -5.86 37.83 2.64
CA ALA A 785 -6.21 37.51 1.25
C ALA A 785 -5.56 36.20 0.75
N ASP A 786 -4.34 35.88 1.20
CA ASP A 786 -3.58 34.70 0.79
C ASP A 786 -3.28 33.71 1.93
N SER A 787 -3.86 33.86 3.13
CA SER A 787 -3.49 33.04 4.29
C SER A 787 -4.69 32.58 5.11
N ARG A 788 -4.73 31.27 5.40
CA ARG A 788 -5.88 30.57 6.01
C ARG A 788 -5.45 29.59 7.10
N ILE A 789 -6.32 29.41 8.10
CA ILE A 789 -6.27 28.29 9.05
C ILE A 789 -7.14 27.16 8.52
N TYR A 790 -6.58 25.95 8.51
CA TYR A 790 -7.25 24.71 8.16
C TYR A 790 -7.30 23.84 9.41
N THR A 791 -8.50 23.50 9.88
CA THR A 791 -8.69 22.61 11.04
C THR A 791 -9.02 21.21 10.55
N PHE A 792 -8.25 20.24 11.04
CA PHE A 792 -8.40 18.83 10.73
C PHE A 792 -8.87 18.04 11.95
N GLU A 793 -9.72 17.05 11.72
CA GLU A 793 -10.22 16.07 12.69
C GLU A 793 -9.43 14.76 12.60
N LEU A 794 -9.09 14.19 13.76
CA LEU A 794 -8.34 12.94 13.89
C LEU A 794 -9.29 11.73 13.74
N PRO A 795 -8.87 10.63 13.08
CA PRO A 795 -9.74 9.50 12.78
C PRO A 795 -10.11 8.66 14.00
N GLY A 796 -11.37 8.24 14.05
CA GLY A 796 -11.91 7.42 15.13
C GLY A 796 -12.05 8.19 16.46
N ASN A 797 -11.89 7.50 17.58
CA ASN A 797 -11.96 8.10 18.92
C ASN A 797 -10.57 8.56 19.43
N LYS A 798 -9.55 8.64 18.58
CA LYS A 798 -8.19 9.05 18.96
C LYS A 798 -8.14 10.57 19.18
N SER A 799 -7.67 10.99 20.34
CA SER A 799 -7.69 12.39 20.77
C SER A 799 -6.33 13.11 20.63
N VAL A 800 -5.23 12.36 20.58
CA VAL A 800 -3.85 12.86 20.67
C VAL A 800 -3.15 12.79 19.30
N LEU A 801 -2.65 13.93 18.82
CA LEU A 801 -1.83 14.01 17.62
C LEU A 801 -0.45 13.37 17.85
N GLY A 802 0.23 13.75 18.94
CA GLY A 802 1.52 13.19 19.37
C GLY A 802 2.75 13.89 18.78
N ILE A 803 2.68 15.20 18.56
CA ILE A 803 3.79 16.01 18.01
C ILE A 803 4.63 16.69 19.10
N GLY A 804 5.96 16.69 18.95
CA GLY A 804 6.87 17.46 19.79
C GLY A 804 6.92 18.95 19.40
N THR A 805 7.23 19.84 20.35
CA THR A 805 7.52 21.25 20.01
C THR A 805 8.77 21.32 19.13
N CYS A 806 8.75 22.18 18.12
CA CYS A 806 9.73 22.30 17.02
C CYS A 806 9.67 21.22 15.93
N GLN A 807 8.85 20.19 16.09
CA GLN A 807 8.62 19.19 15.04
C GLN A 807 7.50 19.61 14.07
N HIS A 808 7.50 19.01 12.89
CA HIS A 808 6.52 19.20 11.84
C HIS A 808 5.87 17.86 11.43
N ILE A 809 4.77 17.93 10.67
CA ILE A 809 4.16 16.77 10.00
C ILE A 809 4.42 16.85 8.50
N PHE A 810 4.45 15.70 7.84
CA PHE A 810 4.19 15.64 6.41
C PHE A 810 2.68 15.60 6.19
N LEU A 811 2.19 16.38 5.23
CA LEU A 811 0.83 16.37 4.72
C LEU A 811 0.86 15.83 3.27
N GLY A 812 0.00 14.86 2.99
CA GLY A 812 -0.09 14.13 1.73
C GLY A 812 -1.46 14.31 1.07
N PHE A 813 -1.47 14.44 -0.26
CA PHE A 813 -2.69 14.42 -1.08
C PHE A 813 -2.42 13.61 -2.35
N HIS A 814 -3.41 12.91 -2.87
CA HIS A 814 -3.21 11.91 -3.93
C HIS A 814 -3.31 12.52 -5.34
N LEU A 815 -2.32 12.25 -6.19
CA LEU A 815 -2.34 12.52 -7.63
C LEU A 815 -2.23 11.21 -8.41
N ARG A 816 -2.44 11.25 -9.74
CA ARG A 816 -2.44 10.06 -10.64
C ARG A 816 -1.13 9.28 -10.58
N ASP A 817 0.01 9.98 -10.46
CA ASP A 817 1.34 9.38 -10.48
C ASP A 817 1.92 9.09 -9.09
N ARG A 818 1.62 9.94 -8.09
CA ARG A 818 2.18 9.87 -6.73
C ARG A 818 1.38 10.66 -5.71
N MET A 819 1.71 10.48 -4.43
CA MET A 819 1.29 11.38 -3.36
C MET A 819 2.08 12.69 -3.42
N LEU A 820 1.36 13.81 -3.48
CA LEU A 820 1.87 15.16 -3.31
C LEU A 820 2.14 15.41 -1.81
N ILE A 821 3.41 15.39 -1.40
CA ILE A 821 3.83 15.52 0.00
C ILE A 821 4.43 16.91 0.28
N ARG A 822 4.06 17.56 1.39
CA ARG A 822 4.68 18.81 1.89
C ARG A 822 4.77 18.83 3.42
N SER A 823 5.85 19.38 3.96
CA SER A 823 5.99 19.60 5.41
C SER A 823 5.19 20.82 5.88
N TYR A 824 4.50 20.69 7.01
CA TYR A 824 3.84 21.79 7.72
C TYR A 824 4.03 21.65 9.23
N THR A 825 4.24 22.76 9.93
CA THR A 825 4.21 22.78 11.40
C THR A 825 2.79 23.12 11.86
N PRO A 826 2.13 22.28 12.67
CA PRO A 826 0.86 22.63 13.30
C PRO A 826 0.94 23.87 14.17
N THR A 827 -0.06 24.75 14.06
CA THR A 827 -0.22 25.95 14.89
C THR A 827 -1.20 25.72 16.05
N ARG A 828 -1.78 24.51 16.10
CA ARG A 828 -2.43 23.88 17.26
C ARG A 828 -2.37 22.36 17.07
N PRO A 829 -2.09 21.53 18.09
CA PRO A 829 -1.74 21.89 19.46
C PRO A 829 -0.35 22.51 19.58
N LEU A 830 -0.13 23.26 20.67
CA LEU A 830 1.13 23.93 21.03
C LEU A 830 1.69 23.44 22.38
N LEU A 831 0.84 22.80 23.20
CA LEU A 831 1.18 22.21 24.49
C LEU A 831 0.91 20.70 24.46
N PRO A 832 1.76 19.86 25.08
CA PRO A 832 1.57 18.42 25.09
C PRO A 832 0.33 18.00 25.89
N ALA A 833 -0.19 16.82 25.55
CA ALA A 833 -1.27 16.16 26.28
C ALA A 833 -0.91 15.97 27.77
N LEU A 834 -1.92 15.95 28.62
CA LEU A 834 -1.78 15.62 30.04
C LEU A 834 -2.02 14.12 30.24
N SER A 835 -1.32 13.52 31.20
CA SER A 835 -1.46 12.10 31.56
C SER A 835 -2.70 11.77 32.40
N ASP A 836 -3.48 12.78 32.79
CA ASP A 836 -4.71 12.61 33.58
C ASP A 836 -5.92 12.29 32.70
N THR A 837 -6.86 11.51 33.24
CA THR A 837 -8.02 10.98 32.51
C THR A 837 -9.20 11.96 32.33
N ASN A 838 -9.12 13.18 32.89
CA ASN A 838 -10.10 14.25 32.71
C ASN A 838 -9.43 15.65 32.82
N PRO A 839 -8.58 16.05 31.86
CA PRO A 839 -7.99 17.38 31.85
C PRO A 839 -9.02 18.44 31.37
N PRO A 840 -8.89 19.72 31.76
CA PRO A 840 -9.67 20.81 31.18
C PRO A 840 -9.44 20.90 29.65
N ARG A 841 -10.49 21.23 28.88
CA ARG A 841 -10.41 21.49 27.43
C ARG A 841 -9.72 22.82 27.12
N ASP A 842 -8.42 22.86 27.37
CA ASP A 842 -7.48 23.87 26.89
C ASP A 842 -7.30 23.72 25.37
N ARG A 843 -7.73 24.71 24.57
CA ARG A 843 -7.67 24.64 23.09
C ARG A 843 -6.24 24.41 22.58
N TYR A 844 -5.22 24.94 23.26
CA TYR A 844 -3.84 24.88 22.78
C TYR A 844 -3.16 23.55 23.13
N ARG A 845 -3.84 22.66 23.83
CA ARG A 845 -3.31 21.36 24.27
C ARG A 845 -3.63 20.25 23.28
N ASP A 846 -2.74 19.28 23.20
CA ASP A 846 -3.02 18.00 22.53
C ASP A 846 -4.00 17.15 23.38
N GLY A 847 -4.73 16.22 22.75
CA GLY A 847 -5.87 15.53 23.37
C GLY A 847 -7.25 16.11 23.01
N ASN A 848 -7.33 17.04 22.05
CA ASN A 848 -8.57 17.68 21.59
C ASN A 848 -9.18 17.04 20.33
N GLY A 849 -8.64 15.94 19.80
CA GLY A 849 -9.15 15.25 18.61
C GLY A 849 -9.04 16.04 17.29
N THR A 850 -8.37 17.19 17.30
CA THR A 850 -8.23 18.08 16.14
C THR A 850 -6.92 18.87 16.20
N PHE A 851 -6.38 19.25 15.06
CA PHE A 851 -5.22 20.14 14.93
C PHE A 851 -5.47 21.26 13.90
N ASP A 852 -4.75 22.38 13.99
CA ASP A 852 -4.82 23.49 13.04
C ASP A 852 -3.49 23.64 12.28
N LEU A 853 -3.56 23.86 10.96
CA LEU A 853 -2.44 24.34 10.14
C LEU A 853 -2.71 25.77 9.68
N THR A 854 -1.77 26.69 9.91
CA THR A 854 -1.78 28.02 9.26
C THR A 854 -0.98 27.95 7.96
N VAL A 855 -1.65 28.06 6.81
CA VAL A 855 -1.03 27.89 5.48
C VAL A 855 -1.26 29.12 4.60
N LYS A 856 -0.23 29.51 3.86
CA LYS A 856 -0.27 30.56 2.83
C LYS A 856 -0.56 29.94 1.46
N THR A 857 -1.64 30.38 0.82
CA THR A 857 -2.10 29.97 -0.51
C THR A 857 -1.41 30.76 -1.61
N TYR A 858 -0.48 30.11 -2.31
CA TYR A 858 0.11 30.65 -3.53
C TYR A 858 -0.87 30.48 -4.70
N PHE A 859 -1.74 31.45 -4.91
CA PHE A 859 -2.74 31.40 -5.98
C PHE A 859 -2.13 31.36 -7.40
N PRO A 860 -2.81 30.73 -8.38
CA PRO A 860 -2.47 30.85 -9.78
C PRO A 860 -2.73 32.28 -10.29
N ASP A 861 -1.93 32.71 -11.28
CA ASP A 861 -2.18 33.91 -12.07
C ASP A 861 -1.75 33.69 -13.52
N LYS A 862 -1.94 34.67 -14.41
CA LYS A 862 -1.66 34.55 -15.86
C LYS A 862 -0.21 34.17 -16.21
N ASN A 863 0.72 34.23 -15.25
CA ASN A 863 2.14 33.91 -15.43
C ASN A 863 2.55 32.57 -14.81
N GLN A 864 1.77 32.01 -13.88
CA GLN A 864 2.18 30.88 -13.02
C GLN A 864 0.99 30.03 -12.50
N PRO A 865 1.19 28.70 -12.35
CA PRO A 865 0.17 27.72 -11.93
C PRO A 865 -0.23 27.78 -10.45
N GLY A 866 0.42 28.62 -9.64
CA GLY A 866 0.29 28.62 -8.18
C GLY A 866 1.00 27.45 -7.49
N GLY A 867 0.77 27.30 -6.18
CA GLY A 867 1.31 26.23 -5.34
C GLY A 867 0.34 25.06 -5.21
N ALA A 868 0.79 23.85 -5.56
CA ALA A 868 -0.06 22.65 -5.65
C ALA A 868 -0.87 22.37 -4.37
N MET A 869 -0.19 21.94 -3.29
CA MET A 869 -0.84 21.56 -2.03
C MET A 869 -1.66 22.71 -1.43
N SER A 870 -1.15 23.94 -1.49
CA SER A 870 -1.84 25.09 -0.93
C SER A 870 -3.12 25.44 -1.71
N SER A 871 -3.12 25.32 -3.04
CA SER A 871 -4.33 25.52 -3.85
C SER A 871 -5.35 24.40 -3.64
N ILE A 872 -4.89 23.15 -3.54
CA ILE A 872 -5.74 21.99 -3.22
C ILE A 872 -6.46 22.21 -1.90
N LEU A 873 -5.72 22.50 -0.81
CA LEU A 873 -6.29 22.83 0.50
C LEU A 873 -7.29 23.99 0.45
N ASP A 874 -7.07 24.99 -0.41
CA ASP A 874 -7.95 26.16 -0.59
C ASP A 874 -9.31 25.83 -1.24
N CYS A 875 -9.40 24.77 -2.06
CA CYS A 875 -10.60 24.48 -2.86
C CYS A 875 -11.25 23.09 -2.67
N ILE A 876 -10.59 22.09 -2.07
CA ILE A 876 -11.25 20.80 -1.75
C ILE A 876 -12.52 21.01 -0.89
N PRO A 877 -13.57 20.17 -1.04
CA PRO A 877 -14.75 20.24 -0.18
C PRO A 877 -14.44 20.11 1.32
N LEU A 878 -15.33 20.65 2.18
CA LEU A 878 -15.29 20.34 3.60
C LEU A 878 -15.84 18.93 3.85
N GLY A 879 -15.15 18.17 4.70
CA GLY A 879 -15.38 16.76 4.95
C GLY A 879 -14.44 15.81 4.19
N GLU A 880 -13.59 16.33 3.30
CA GLU A 880 -12.54 15.55 2.60
C GLU A 880 -11.43 15.07 3.54
N GLU A 881 -10.75 13.99 3.16
CA GLU A 881 -9.57 13.47 3.85
C GLU A 881 -8.27 13.90 3.17
N VAL A 882 -7.24 14.17 3.96
CA VAL A 882 -5.84 14.29 3.55
C VAL A 882 -4.98 13.39 4.43
N GLU A 883 -3.85 12.90 3.93
CA GLU A 883 -2.97 11.98 4.69
C GLU A 883 -1.97 12.76 5.55
N ILE A 884 -1.65 12.29 6.76
CA ILE A 884 -0.55 12.82 7.58
C ILE A 884 0.44 11.74 8.03
N ARG A 885 1.71 12.12 8.18
CA ARG A 885 2.79 11.26 8.69
C ARG A 885 3.77 12.07 9.55
N GLY A 886 4.38 11.42 10.54
CA GLY A 886 5.35 12.06 11.44
C GLY A 886 5.38 11.43 12.85
N PRO A 887 5.81 12.17 13.88
CA PRO A 887 6.40 13.51 13.79
C PRO A 887 7.76 13.47 13.06
N THR A 888 8.10 14.57 12.40
CA THR A 888 9.34 14.76 11.64
C THR A 888 10.07 16.01 12.13
N GLY A 889 11.40 16.04 11.99
CA GLY A 889 12.26 17.12 12.46
C GLY A 889 13.17 16.66 13.60
N GLU A 890 14.45 17.02 13.49
CA GLU A 890 15.53 16.58 14.38
C GLU A 890 15.58 17.38 15.69
N ILE A 891 14.94 18.56 15.72
CA ILE A 891 14.83 19.44 16.90
C ILE A 891 13.54 19.15 17.66
N VAL A 892 13.67 18.84 18.96
CA VAL A 892 12.54 18.73 19.89
C VAL A 892 12.79 19.60 21.12
N TYR A 893 11.87 20.51 21.44
CA TYR A 893 11.97 21.33 22.65
C TYR A 893 11.14 20.77 23.81
N ASN A 894 11.82 20.41 24.90
CA ASN A 894 11.20 19.76 26.05
C ASN A 894 10.73 20.74 27.14
N GLY A 895 11.33 21.94 27.22
CA GLY A 895 10.98 23.00 28.19
C GLY A 895 12.17 23.44 29.04
N ASP A 896 12.09 24.67 29.57
CA ASP A 896 13.10 25.35 30.41
C ASP A 896 14.54 25.23 29.85
N GLY A 897 14.69 25.58 28.57
CA GLY A 897 15.96 25.60 27.83
C GLY A 897 16.43 24.26 27.27
N ASN A 898 15.74 23.15 27.56
CA ASN A 898 16.19 21.80 27.17
C ASN A 898 15.68 21.39 25.79
N PHE A 899 16.61 21.01 24.92
CA PHE A 899 16.37 20.51 23.56
C PHE A 899 16.92 19.09 23.39
N ILE A 900 16.32 18.34 22.46
CA ILE A 900 16.98 17.22 21.79
C ILE A 900 17.25 17.67 20.34
N ILE A 901 18.48 17.51 19.85
CA ILE A 901 18.89 17.81 18.48
C ILE A 901 19.79 16.67 17.99
N ASP A 902 19.47 16.05 16.84
CA ASP A 902 20.10 14.82 16.33
C ASP A 902 20.15 13.66 17.34
N GLY A 903 19.20 13.63 18.28
CA GLY A 903 19.20 12.67 19.40
C GLY A 903 20.20 12.97 20.52
N LYS A 904 20.93 14.10 20.46
CA LYS A 904 21.78 14.64 21.53
C LYS A 904 20.93 15.53 22.44
N GLU A 905 21.16 15.49 23.75
CA GLU A 905 20.56 16.44 24.69
C GLU A 905 21.39 17.73 24.76
N CYS A 906 20.73 18.88 24.56
CA CYS A 906 21.34 20.21 24.55
C CYS A 906 20.57 21.17 25.48
N HIS A 907 21.25 22.17 26.05
CA HIS A 907 20.61 23.16 26.92
C HIS A 907 20.99 24.60 26.53
N PHE A 908 19.99 25.40 26.16
CA PHE A 908 20.17 26.80 25.75
C PHE A 908 19.14 27.70 26.44
N SER A 909 19.61 28.65 27.25
CA SER A 909 18.74 29.62 27.94
C SER A 909 18.31 30.79 27.04
N ARG A 910 19.02 31.00 25.93
CA ARG A 910 18.86 32.13 25.00
C ARG A 910 18.68 31.64 23.55
N VAL A 911 17.49 31.82 22.99
CA VAL A 911 17.15 31.42 21.62
C VAL A 911 17.03 32.63 20.71
N SER A 912 17.88 32.68 19.69
CA SER A 912 17.77 33.61 18.56
C SER A 912 16.95 32.93 17.44
N LEU A 913 15.86 33.56 16.98
CA LEU A 913 15.06 33.05 15.87
C LEU A 913 15.21 33.98 14.66
N VAL A 914 15.46 33.43 13.47
CA VAL A 914 15.40 34.19 12.21
C VAL A 914 14.49 33.47 11.23
N LEU A 915 13.27 34.00 11.11
CA LEU A 915 12.16 33.35 10.41
C LEU A 915 11.73 34.21 9.22
N GLY A 916 11.30 33.58 8.12
CA GLY A 916 10.84 34.29 6.92
C GLY A 916 9.61 33.66 6.28
N GLY A 917 8.55 34.45 6.10
CA GLY A 917 7.28 33.98 5.55
C GLY A 917 6.65 32.87 6.39
N SER A 918 6.23 31.77 5.72
CA SER A 918 5.69 30.57 6.38
C SER A 918 6.65 29.91 7.38
N GLY A 919 7.95 30.21 7.30
CA GLY A 919 8.96 29.78 8.28
C GLY A 919 8.73 30.31 9.70
N VAL A 920 7.80 31.25 9.92
CA VAL A 920 7.39 31.66 11.27
C VAL A 920 6.70 30.53 12.05
N THR A 921 6.09 29.53 11.38
CA THR A 921 5.27 28.50 12.02
C THR A 921 5.99 27.61 13.07
N PRO A 922 7.18 27.01 12.82
CA PRO A 922 7.91 26.25 13.84
C PRO A 922 8.42 27.13 15.00
N GLY A 923 8.88 28.35 14.71
CA GLY A 923 9.32 29.29 15.74
C GLY A 923 8.16 29.81 16.61
N TYR A 924 6.97 30.02 16.02
CA TYR A 924 5.75 30.33 16.75
C TYR A 924 5.37 29.22 17.74
N ALA A 925 5.52 27.94 17.35
CA ALA A 925 5.28 26.82 18.26
C ALA A 925 6.24 26.82 19.46
N LEU A 926 7.52 27.14 19.23
CA LEU A 926 8.51 27.32 20.31
C LEU A 926 8.19 28.52 21.21
N VAL A 927 7.85 29.68 20.62
CA VAL A 927 7.43 30.88 21.35
C VAL A 927 6.22 30.59 22.23
N ALA A 928 5.17 30.00 21.68
CA ALA A 928 3.98 29.62 22.43
C ALA A 928 4.33 28.66 23.58
N ARG A 929 5.14 27.63 23.32
CA ARG A 929 5.56 26.66 24.35
C ARG A 929 6.31 27.33 25.51
N VAL A 930 7.21 28.27 25.24
CA VAL A 930 8.00 29.00 26.26
C VAL A 930 7.16 30.05 27.00
N ILE A 931 6.26 30.77 26.33
CA ILE A 931 5.43 31.81 26.97
C ILE A 931 4.28 31.19 27.78
N MET A 932 3.61 30.18 27.24
CA MET A 932 2.46 29.51 27.87
C MET A 932 2.85 28.49 28.97
N THR A 933 4.14 28.22 29.18
CA THR A 933 4.65 27.38 30.29
C THR A 933 5.21 28.30 31.40
N PRO A 934 4.52 28.49 32.55
CA PRO A 934 4.90 29.49 33.55
C PRO A 934 6.25 29.26 34.25
N GLN A 935 6.75 28.02 34.27
CA GLN A 935 8.02 27.63 34.87
C GLN A 935 9.23 27.85 33.96
N ASP A 936 8.99 28.04 32.66
CA ASP A 936 10.01 28.15 31.62
C ASP A 936 10.67 29.54 31.63
N LYS A 937 11.99 29.58 31.79
CA LYS A 937 12.79 30.81 31.92
C LYS A 937 13.47 31.24 30.61
N THR A 938 13.31 30.46 29.54
CA THR A 938 14.01 30.67 28.26
C THR A 938 13.68 32.03 27.67
N LYS A 939 14.69 32.72 27.15
CA LYS A 939 14.52 34.01 26.46
C LYS A 939 14.62 33.83 24.96
N ILE A 940 13.70 34.45 24.23
CA ILE A 940 13.60 34.38 22.78
C ILE A 940 13.75 35.78 22.18
N SER A 941 14.59 35.91 21.16
CA SER A 941 14.73 37.12 20.35
C SER A 941 14.49 36.75 18.88
N LEU A 942 13.37 37.20 18.35
CA LEU A 942 12.83 36.81 17.03
C LEU A 942 12.99 37.94 16.02
N ILE A 943 13.66 37.66 14.91
CA ILE A 943 13.53 38.40 13.66
C ILE A 943 12.51 37.67 12.78
N ASP A 944 11.45 38.38 12.38
CA ASP A 944 10.46 37.93 11.40
C ASP A 944 10.60 38.77 10.11
N ALA A 945 10.89 38.12 8.98
CA ALA A 945 11.27 38.76 7.74
C ALA A 945 10.24 38.51 6.63
N ASN A 946 9.54 39.57 6.20
CA ASN A 946 8.40 39.49 5.29
C ASN A 946 8.47 40.51 4.13
N LYS A 947 7.49 40.44 3.21
CA LYS A 947 7.39 41.41 2.10
C LYS A 947 6.61 42.64 2.54
N THR A 948 5.31 42.50 2.75
CA THR A 948 4.38 43.56 3.16
C THR A 948 3.82 43.29 4.56
N GLU A 949 3.11 44.26 5.13
CA GLU A 949 2.38 44.10 6.39
C GLU A 949 1.34 42.96 6.36
N GLY A 950 0.80 42.63 5.18
CA GLY A 950 -0.17 41.54 4.98
C GLY A 950 0.46 40.15 4.83
N ASP A 951 1.79 40.06 4.73
CA ASP A 951 2.53 38.79 4.70
C ASP A 951 2.85 38.26 6.11
N ILE A 952 2.70 39.08 7.15
CA ILE A 952 3.05 38.71 8.53
C ILE A 952 2.02 37.74 9.09
N LEU A 953 2.33 36.44 9.02
CA LEU A 953 1.52 35.36 9.58
C LEU A 953 1.52 35.40 11.11
N MET A 954 0.35 35.21 11.72
CA MET A 954 0.16 35.14 13.18
C MET A 954 0.67 36.38 13.94
N ARG A 955 0.55 37.55 13.30
CA ARG A 955 1.03 38.82 13.85
C ARG A 955 0.38 39.14 15.19
N ASP A 956 -0.95 39.12 15.25
CA ASP A 956 -1.69 39.55 16.43
C ASP A 956 -1.38 38.64 17.63
N GLU A 957 -1.21 37.33 17.38
CA GLU A 957 -0.78 36.35 18.39
C GLU A 957 0.68 36.56 18.85
N LEU A 958 1.60 36.94 17.95
CA LEU A 958 2.99 37.28 18.32
C LEU A 958 3.09 38.61 19.08
N ASP A 959 2.36 39.64 18.64
CA ASP A 959 2.24 40.93 19.32
C ASP A 959 1.61 40.75 20.72
N GLN A 960 0.64 39.83 20.88
CA GLN A 960 0.09 39.44 22.19
C GLN A 960 1.12 38.68 23.05
N PHE A 961 1.76 37.64 22.53
CA PHE A 961 2.77 36.89 23.29
C PHE A 961 3.93 37.77 23.76
N GLN A 962 4.34 38.78 22.98
CA GLN A 962 5.35 39.74 23.40
C GLN A 962 4.91 40.54 24.64
N GLN A 963 3.68 41.06 24.63
CA GLN A 963 3.09 41.78 25.77
C GLN A 963 2.95 40.92 27.03
N GLU A 964 2.57 39.64 26.87
CA GLU A 964 2.39 38.70 27.98
C GLU A 964 3.73 38.13 28.51
N SER A 965 4.81 38.20 27.72
CA SER A 965 6.06 37.46 27.96
C SER A 965 6.83 37.81 29.23
N ARG A 966 6.65 39.02 29.78
CA ARG A 966 7.46 39.59 30.89
C ARG A 966 8.97 39.55 30.58
N ASP A 967 9.36 40.21 29.50
CA ASP A 967 10.75 40.29 29.01
C ASP A 967 11.39 38.94 28.62
N LYS A 968 10.57 37.89 28.40
CA LYS A 968 11.02 36.62 27.80
C LYS A 968 11.03 36.66 26.27
N LEU A 969 10.24 37.50 25.60
CA LEU A 969 10.16 37.57 24.14
C LEU A 969 10.43 38.99 23.63
N ARG A 970 11.29 39.11 22.62
CA ARG A 970 11.44 40.28 21.74
C ARG A 970 11.12 39.88 20.30
N VAL A 971 10.24 40.60 19.62
CA VAL A 971 9.86 40.38 18.22
C VAL A 971 10.20 41.62 17.39
N THR A 972 11.03 41.44 16.36
CA THR A 972 11.41 42.47 15.40
C THR A 972 10.98 42.06 14.00
N HIS A 973 9.89 42.66 13.52
CA HIS A 973 9.44 42.51 12.14
C HIS A 973 10.29 43.37 11.18
N ILE A 974 10.73 42.77 10.06
CA ILE A 974 11.51 43.41 9.00
C ILE A 974 10.76 43.23 7.68
N LEU A 975 10.42 44.34 7.01
CA LEU A 975 9.69 44.32 5.75
C LEU A 975 10.53 44.84 4.59
N SER A 976 10.56 44.08 3.50
CA SER A 976 11.26 44.46 2.26
C SER A 976 10.45 45.37 1.33
N HIS A 977 9.12 45.28 1.37
CA HIS A 977 8.18 46.09 0.58
C HIS A 977 7.07 46.72 1.47
N PRO A 978 7.41 47.41 2.57
CA PRO A 978 6.44 47.99 3.51
C PRO A 978 5.69 49.19 2.94
N SER A 979 4.46 49.43 3.41
CA SER A 979 3.74 50.68 3.14
C SER A 979 4.36 51.90 3.83
N ASP A 980 3.91 53.10 3.47
CA ASP A 980 4.30 54.35 4.15
C ASP A 980 3.89 54.39 5.63
N LYS A 981 2.95 53.53 6.06
CA LYS A 981 2.47 53.44 7.45
C LYS A 981 3.34 52.54 8.35
N TRP A 982 4.34 51.85 7.78
CA TRP A 982 5.19 50.93 8.53
C TRP A 982 6.23 51.67 9.38
N ASN A 983 6.15 51.49 10.70
CA ASN A 983 7.09 52.07 11.67
C ASN A 983 8.20 51.10 12.11
N GLY A 984 8.20 49.86 11.60
CA GLY A 984 9.23 48.85 11.88
C GLY A 984 10.44 48.94 10.94
N LEU A 985 11.33 47.94 11.01
CA LEU A 985 12.53 47.92 10.18
C LEU A 985 12.19 47.67 8.70
N ARG A 986 12.99 48.30 7.81
CA ARG A 986 12.79 48.28 6.35
C ARG A 986 13.96 47.63 5.61
N GLY A 987 13.67 47.07 4.44
CA GLY A 987 14.65 46.39 3.57
C GLY A 987 14.78 44.89 3.87
N HIS A 988 15.90 44.30 3.46
CA HIS A 988 16.22 42.90 3.76
C HIS A 988 16.90 42.74 5.13
N VAL A 989 16.99 41.50 5.61
CA VAL A 989 17.83 41.12 6.75
C VAL A 989 19.30 41.33 6.37
N ASP A 990 20.08 41.92 7.27
CA ASP A 990 21.51 42.19 7.09
C ASP A 990 22.27 42.07 8.43
N GLU A 991 23.59 42.24 8.39
CA GLU A 991 24.47 42.12 9.55
C GLU A 991 24.09 43.03 10.72
N VAL A 992 23.69 44.28 10.45
CA VAL A 992 23.34 45.26 11.48
C VAL A 992 22.03 44.85 12.15
N LYS A 993 21.00 44.55 11.34
CA LYS A 993 19.70 44.12 11.88
C LYS A 993 19.82 42.81 12.68
N ILE A 994 20.67 41.87 12.25
CA ILE A 994 20.98 40.64 12.99
C ILE A 994 21.63 40.96 14.34
N LYS A 995 22.69 41.77 14.35
CA LYS A 995 23.48 42.06 15.57
C LYS A 995 22.71 42.89 16.61
N ASP A 996 21.84 43.79 16.18
CA ASP A 996 21.00 44.59 17.09
C ASP A 996 19.82 43.80 17.69
N ASN A 997 19.30 42.79 16.97
CA ASN A 997 18.00 42.15 17.29
C ASN A 997 18.07 40.66 17.70
N LEU A 998 19.23 40.02 17.72
CA LEU A 998 19.43 38.66 18.25
C LEU A 998 20.30 38.67 19.52
N PHE A 999 20.59 37.49 20.07
CA PHE A 999 21.60 37.33 21.13
C PHE A 999 22.99 37.09 20.53
N PRO A 1000 24.08 37.56 21.18
CA PRO A 1000 25.44 37.19 20.79
C PRO A 1000 25.74 35.72 21.12
N PRO A 1001 26.64 35.06 20.36
CA PRO A 1001 27.02 33.66 20.59
C PRO A 1001 27.72 33.45 21.94
N SER A 1002 27.44 32.30 22.53
CA SER A 1002 27.87 31.86 23.87
C SER A 1002 27.32 30.44 24.16
N ASP A 1003 27.88 29.78 25.16
CA ASP A 1003 27.63 28.37 25.49
C ASP A 1003 26.15 28.02 25.75
N ASP A 1004 25.34 28.95 26.26
CA ASP A 1004 23.90 28.79 26.53
C ASP A 1004 22.98 29.46 25.48
N SER A 1005 23.51 29.83 24.31
CA SER A 1005 22.75 30.50 23.24
C SER A 1005 22.73 29.72 21.93
N VAL A 1006 21.57 29.64 21.29
CA VAL A 1006 21.35 28.94 20.00
C VAL A 1006 20.64 29.83 19.00
N ALA A 1007 20.94 29.68 17.71
CA ALA A 1007 20.23 30.32 16.61
C ALA A 1007 19.45 29.28 15.78
N LEU A 1008 18.13 29.42 15.70
CA LEU A 1008 17.25 28.53 14.92
C LEU A 1008 16.63 29.29 13.74
N LEU A 1009 16.75 28.73 12.54
CA LEU A 1009 16.55 29.45 11.28
C LEU A 1009 15.51 28.76 10.39
N CYS A 1010 14.58 29.51 9.80
CA CYS A 1010 13.64 28.97 8.81
C CYS A 1010 13.23 30.04 7.78
N GLY A 1011 13.19 29.71 6.49
CA GLY A 1011 12.73 30.63 5.46
C GLY A 1011 13.34 30.38 4.08
N PRO A 1012 13.18 31.32 3.13
CA PRO A 1012 13.66 31.14 1.76
C PRO A 1012 15.18 30.88 1.71
N PRO A 1013 15.67 29.87 0.96
CA PRO A 1013 17.09 29.51 0.94
C PRO A 1013 18.02 30.69 0.63
N THR A 1014 17.62 31.59 -0.28
CA THR A 1014 18.35 32.83 -0.60
C THR A 1014 18.57 33.73 0.63
N MET A 1015 17.60 33.81 1.56
CA MET A 1015 17.74 34.57 2.80
C MET A 1015 18.71 33.86 3.75
N ILE A 1016 18.45 32.58 4.01
CA ILE A 1016 19.20 31.78 4.98
C ILE A 1016 20.68 31.67 4.57
N GLN A 1017 20.95 31.20 3.34
CA GLN A 1017 22.30 30.89 2.86
C GLN A 1017 23.12 32.13 2.49
N LYS A 1018 22.50 33.21 2.00
CA LYS A 1018 23.24 34.39 1.48
C LYS A 1018 23.26 35.61 2.40
N ALA A 1019 22.33 35.71 3.36
CA ALA A 1019 22.25 36.85 4.27
C ALA A 1019 22.38 36.49 5.76
N VAL A 1020 21.86 35.34 6.21
CA VAL A 1020 21.79 35.00 7.64
C VAL A 1020 22.98 34.14 8.09
N LEU A 1021 23.18 32.95 7.51
CA LEU A 1021 24.26 32.01 7.90
C LEU A 1021 25.67 32.63 7.80
N PRO A 1022 26.04 33.38 6.75
CA PRO A 1022 27.37 34.00 6.67
C PRO A 1022 27.62 35.00 7.82
N VAL A 1023 26.59 35.74 8.23
CA VAL A 1023 26.67 36.70 9.34
C VAL A 1023 26.81 36.00 10.68
N LEU A 1024 26.00 34.95 10.93
CA LEU A 1024 26.05 34.22 12.20
C LEU A 1024 27.42 33.55 12.40
N LYS A 1025 27.96 32.90 11.36
CA LYS A 1025 29.34 32.36 11.36
C LYS A 1025 30.38 33.45 11.63
N ALA A 1026 30.31 34.58 10.94
CA ALA A 1026 31.22 35.71 11.14
C ALA A 1026 31.07 36.39 12.53
N TRP A 1027 29.95 36.17 13.23
CA TRP A 1027 29.73 36.64 14.60
C TRP A 1027 30.28 35.67 15.66
N GLY A 1028 30.54 34.41 15.31
CA GLY A 1028 31.09 33.38 16.21
C GLY A 1028 30.13 32.26 16.58
N TYR A 1029 28.98 32.13 15.89
CA TYR A 1029 28.14 30.94 15.96
C TYR A 1029 28.71 29.80 15.08
N ILE A 1030 28.39 28.55 15.43
CA ILE A 1030 28.92 27.30 14.83
C ILE A 1030 27.73 26.44 14.37
N GLU A 1031 27.70 26.04 13.09
CA GLU A 1031 26.72 25.08 12.56
C GLU A 1031 26.86 23.72 13.24
N ASP A 1032 25.76 23.00 13.39
CA ASP A 1032 25.65 21.67 14.02
C ASP A 1032 25.97 21.63 15.54
N GLU A 1033 26.40 22.75 16.13
CA GLU A 1033 26.61 22.94 17.57
C GLU A 1033 25.65 23.97 18.18
N ASN A 1034 25.52 25.17 17.60
CA ASN A 1034 24.62 26.23 18.08
C ASN A 1034 23.92 27.05 16.98
N VAL A 1035 23.96 26.61 15.72
CA VAL A 1035 23.07 27.05 14.64
C VAL A 1035 22.41 25.85 13.99
N PHE A 1036 21.08 25.88 13.87
CA PHE A 1036 20.30 24.80 13.26
C PHE A 1036 19.18 25.35 12.36
N GLY A 1037 18.81 24.56 11.34
CA GLY A 1037 17.60 24.78 10.55
C GLY A 1037 16.38 24.07 11.17
N PHE A 1038 15.18 24.57 10.89
CA PHE A 1038 13.91 23.88 11.14
C PHE A 1038 13.42 23.08 9.93
#